data_AF-I1PCQ3-F1
#
_entry.id   AF-I1PCQ3-F1
#
_cell.length_a   1.000
_cell.length_b   1.000
_cell.length_c   1.000
_cell.angle_alpha   90.00
_cell.angle_beta   90.00
_cell.angle_gamma   90.00
#
_symmetry.space_group_name_H-M   'P 1'
#
loop_
_entity.id
_entity.type
_entity.pdbx_description
1 polymer ?
#
loop_
_entity_poly.entity_id
_entity_poly.type
_entity_poly.pdbx_seq_one_letter_code
_entity_poly.pdbx_strand_id
1 'polypeptide(L)'
;WEGEREGVVAKNEDNAGGGGGGLGTGGNGGGGGGGSANGRRRWRGGGSSGYRQHPIIQAYPALLPLPINGATGHAHINGAVSLPLPLPPPVLLYLQPPPPPPLLPLLPKVAAATFYGKPPKAADTAPRGSMWKHRPSKKPPPHAITAALLPLPRDGKALQEKIFFANERKTSEKEVNHVDTHEKFTVAPLDNAIARRPDMGGVEGAEIPLSANHFLVQFDPGQKIFHYNVDISPRPSKETARMIKKKLVEENPSVLSGSQPAFDGRKNLYSPVRFQEDRVEFFVSLPVALARCSVVKEDTGHMLDKQKLKTFKVNVRLVSKLCGEDLNKYLNEDKDGIPLPQDYLHALDVVLREGAMESSILVGRSLYARSMGEARDIGGGAVGLRGFFQRLRPTKQGLALNVDLSLSAFHESTGIISYLQKRCDFLKDLPQKKTRALAEEEHREVEKALKNIRVFVCHRETNQRYHVHSLTKETTEKLKFRDRSGKDLMVVDYFKEHYNHDIQFRNLPCLQIGRSKPCYVPMELCVVCEGQKFLGKLSDEQTSKILKMGCERPSERKGIIKGVVKGAFHARSDTYADQFSLQVSKHMTKLSGRVLLPPKLKLGSSGRIKDITPDRFDRQWSFLDSHVAEGSKIKSWALISFGGTPEQHFCITKFVNQLSNRCEQLGILLNKKTIISPIFERIQLLNNVGILEGKLKKIQESASGNLQLLICVMERRHQGYADLKRIAETSIGVVTQCCLYSNLSKLTSQFLTNLALKINAKLGGCNIALYSSFPCQIPRIFLSEEPVMFMGADVTHPHPLDDSSPSVVAVVASMNWPSANKYISRMRSQTHRKEIIEQLDVMAGELLEEFLKEVGKLPSRIIFFRDGVSETQFYKVLKEEMHAVRTTCSRYPGYKPLITFIVVQKRHHTRLFHRERNGSSSHYSDQNIPPGTVVDTVITHPREFDFYLCSHWGTKGTSRPTHYHVLWDENNFRSDEVQQLIHNLCYTFARCTRPVSLVPPAYYAHLAAYRGRLYLERSDTTMYRVTPLQTVPLPKLRDNVKRLMFYC
;
A
#
# COMPACT_ATOMS: atom_id res chain seq x y z
N TRP A 1 -9.07 -25.33 54.70
CA TRP A 1 -9.96 -24.24 54.28
C TRP A 1 -10.00 -24.19 52.73
N GLU A 2 -10.42 -25.22 51.99
CA GLU A 2 -11.50 -26.22 52.19
C GLU A 2 -12.89 -25.56 52.33
N GLY A 3 -13.93 -26.01 51.63
CA GLY A 3 -14.04 -27.09 50.62
C GLY A 3 -15.20 -26.83 49.66
N GLU A 4 -15.59 -27.72 48.74
CA GLU A 4 -15.03 -29.01 48.32
C GLU A 4 -15.52 -29.35 46.88
N ARG A 5 -14.98 -30.42 46.29
CA ARG A 5 -15.52 -31.40 45.31
C ARG A 5 -16.82 -31.14 44.52
N GLU A 6 -17.11 -31.80 43.39
CA GLU A 6 -16.38 -32.49 42.29
C GLU A 6 -17.47 -32.74 41.20
N GLY A 7 -17.11 -33.13 39.98
CA GLY A 7 -18.10 -33.54 38.96
C GLY A 7 -17.76 -34.90 38.37
N VAL A 8 -18.76 -35.73 38.04
CA VAL A 8 -18.55 -37.02 37.34
C VAL A 8 -19.82 -37.54 36.63
N VAL A 9 -19.71 -37.72 35.30
CA VAL A 9 -20.24 -38.84 34.46
C VAL A 9 -21.75 -39.05 34.18
N ALA A 10 -22.00 -39.54 32.95
CA ALA A 10 -23.17 -40.25 32.41
C ALA A 10 -24.50 -39.47 32.20
N LYS A 11 -25.47 -39.98 31.44
CA LYS A 11 -25.58 -40.67 30.12
C LYS A 11 -26.99 -41.30 30.06
N ASN A 12 -27.66 -41.17 28.91
CA ASN A 12 -28.78 -41.98 28.37
C ASN A 12 -29.95 -42.44 29.28
N GLU A 13 -31.14 -41.95 28.94
CA GLU A 13 -32.32 -42.72 28.50
C GLU A 13 -32.54 -44.15 29.05
N ASP A 14 -33.73 -44.38 29.63
CA ASP A 14 -34.58 -45.51 29.19
C ASP A 14 -36.10 -45.27 29.46
N ASN A 15 -36.93 -46.26 29.11
CA ASN A 15 -38.34 -46.18 28.67
C ASN A 15 -39.48 -46.00 29.71
N ALA A 16 -40.53 -45.33 29.20
CA ALA A 16 -41.99 -45.66 29.23
C ALA A 16 -42.80 -45.88 30.55
N GLY A 17 -44.04 -45.37 30.52
CA GLY A 17 -45.15 -45.69 31.45
C GLY A 17 -46.30 -44.68 31.34
N GLY A 18 -47.44 -45.05 30.72
CA GLY A 18 -48.53 -44.10 30.36
C GLY A 18 -49.81 -44.19 31.21
N GLY A 19 -50.85 -43.42 30.85
CA GLY A 19 -52.22 -43.62 31.36
C GLY A 19 -53.14 -42.37 31.39
N GLY A 20 -54.27 -42.43 30.67
CA GLY A 20 -55.46 -41.57 30.87
C GLY A 20 -55.43 -40.10 30.37
N GLY A 21 -56.58 -39.42 30.20
CA GLY A 21 -57.94 -39.98 30.22
C GLY A 21 -59.14 -39.05 30.49
N GLY A 22 -59.43 -38.03 29.65
CA GLY A 22 -60.81 -37.62 29.35
C GLY A 22 -61.49 -36.40 30.06
N LEU A 23 -62.37 -35.76 29.26
CA LEU A 23 -63.62 -35.05 29.59
C LEU A 23 -63.62 -33.64 30.25
N GLY A 24 -64.55 -32.79 29.79
CA GLY A 24 -64.84 -31.43 30.30
C GLY A 24 -65.34 -30.48 29.21
N THR A 25 -66.42 -29.73 29.48
CA THR A 25 -67.59 -29.58 28.57
C THR A 25 -68.31 -28.21 28.64
N GLY A 26 -68.83 -27.71 27.50
CA GLY A 26 -69.82 -26.59 27.40
C GLY A 26 -69.26 -25.15 27.35
N GLY A 27 -69.92 -24.15 26.76
CA GLY A 27 -71.12 -24.15 25.90
C GLY A 27 -71.65 -22.74 25.51
N ASN A 28 -72.33 -22.62 24.35
CA ASN A 28 -73.11 -21.48 23.80
C ASN A 28 -72.40 -20.12 23.49
N GLY A 29 -72.83 -19.34 22.47
CA GLY A 29 -73.80 -19.61 21.39
C GLY A 29 -74.17 -18.39 20.49
N GLY A 30 -74.57 -18.65 19.23
CA GLY A 30 -75.17 -17.70 18.24
C GLY A 30 -74.19 -16.82 17.43
N GLY A 31 -74.36 -16.53 16.12
CA GLY A 31 -75.34 -16.95 15.09
C GLY A 31 -75.70 -15.78 14.12
N GLY A 32 -75.96 -15.93 12.81
CA GLY A 32 -75.87 -17.08 11.88
C GLY A 32 -76.47 -16.77 10.47
N GLY A 33 -76.00 -17.42 9.39
CA GLY A 33 -76.49 -17.30 7.99
C GLY A 33 -75.75 -16.26 7.09
N GLY A 34 -75.73 -16.34 5.76
CA GLY A 34 -76.21 -17.36 4.80
C GLY A 34 -76.41 -16.80 3.37
N GLY A 35 -76.14 -17.56 2.29
CA GLY A 35 -76.41 -17.13 0.89
C GLY A 35 -75.47 -17.70 -0.20
N SER A 36 -75.90 -17.76 -1.47
CA SER A 36 -75.14 -18.43 -2.58
C SER A 36 -75.52 -17.95 -4.00
N ALA A 37 -74.78 -18.44 -5.01
CA ALA A 37 -75.12 -18.64 -6.44
C ALA A 37 -74.92 -17.53 -7.53
N ASN A 38 -73.96 -17.82 -8.44
CA ASN A 38 -74.01 -17.89 -9.93
C ASN A 38 -74.55 -16.77 -10.88
N GLY A 39 -73.80 -16.55 -11.99
CA GLY A 39 -74.22 -15.95 -13.29
C GLY A 39 -73.19 -14.95 -13.86
N ARG A 40 -72.51 -15.06 -15.02
CA ARG A 40 -72.86 -15.42 -16.44
C ARG A 40 -74.02 -14.55 -16.98
N ARG A 41 -73.97 -13.86 -18.13
CA ARG A 41 -73.17 -13.94 -19.41
C ARG A 41 -72.84 -12.49 -19.90
N ARG A 42 -72.38 -12.12 -21.12
CA ARG A 42 -72.33 -12.74 -22.48
C ARG A 42 -70.94 -12.55 -23.18
N TRP A 43 -70.83 -12.02 -24.42
CA TRP A 43 -69.59 -12.09 -25.24
C TRP A 43 -69.58 -11.22 -26.54
N ARG A 44 -68.41 -11.09 -27.21
CA ARG A 44 -68.08 -10.63 -28.61
C ARG A 44 -67.45 -9.22 -28.80
N GLY A 45 -66.54 -9.00 -29.77
CA GLY A 45 -65.82 -10.00 -30.62
C GLY A 45 -65.07 -9.46 -31.86
N GLY A 46 -64.26 -10.33 -32.50
CA GLY A 46 -63.47 -10.11 -33.73
C GLY A 46 -61.95 -9.97 -33.47
N GLY A 47 -61.00 -10.73 -34.05
CA GLY A 47 -61.06 -11.79 -35.08
C GLY A 47 -60.40 -11.33 -36.40
N SER A 48 -59.59 -12.10 -37.14
CA SER A 48 -59.15 -13.52 -37.07
C SER A 48 -57.83 -13.68 -37.88
N SER A 49 -57.07 -14.78 -37.92
CA SER A 49 -57.22 -16.16 -37.39
C SER A 49 -56.03 -16.55 -36.47
N GLY A 50 -55.19 -17.59 -36.59
CA GLY A 50 -54.95 -18.68 -37.57
C GLY A 50 -53.63 -19.43 -37.24
N TYR A 51 -53.22 -20.54 -37.91
CA TYR A 51 -53.92 -21.44 -38.83
C TYR A 51 -53.16 -22.80 -38.99
N ARG A 52 -53.73 -23.92 -38.48
CA ARG A 52 -53.30 -25.35 -38.61
C ARG A 52 -51.96 -25.77 -37.92
N GLN A 53 -51.78 -26.99 -37.37
CA GLN A 53 -52.71 -28.12 -37.13
C GLN A 53 -52.24 -29.06 -35.95
N HIS A 54 -53.12 -29.29 -34.95
CA HIS A 54 -53.61 -30.57 -34.34
C HIS A 54 -52.80 -31.92 -34.33
N PRO A 55 -53.14 -32.93 -33.48
CA PRO A 55 -53.90 -32.95 -32.17
C PRO A 55 -53.49 -34.06 -31.11
N ILE A 56 -54.34 -34.28 -30.07
CA ILE A 56 -54.69 -35.56 -29.34
C ILE A 56 -54.15 -35.90 -27.90
N ILE A 57 -55.06 -35.79 -26.91
CA ILE A 57 -55.50 -36.73 -25.80
C ILE A 57 -54.65 -37.12 -24.54
N GLN A 58 -55.22 -36.76 -23.37
CA GLN A 58 -55.42 -37.41 -22.01
C GLN A 58 -54.38 -38.28 -21.21
N ALA A 59 -54.43 -38.04 -19.88
CA ALA A 59 -54.49 -39.00 -18.74
C ALA A 59 -53.24 -39.50 -17.94
N TYR A 60 -53.53 -39.77 -16.65
CA TYR A 60 -52.76 -40.45 -15.57
C TYR A 60 -53.20 -41.96 -15.50
N PRO A 61 -52.56 -42.92 -14.77
CA PRO A 61 -52.00 -42.81 -13.40
C PRO A 61 -50.70 -43.63 -13.13
N ALA A 62 -50.50 -44.13 -11.91
CA ALA A 62 -49.25 -44.71 -11.35
C ALA A 62 -49.43 -46.16 -10.84
N LEU A 63 -48.32 -46.85 -10.47
CA LEU A 63 -48.20 -47.70 -9.25
C LEU A 63 -46.79 -48.30 -9.00
N LEU A 64 -46.66 -48.93 -7.82
CA LEU A 64 -45.53 -49.66 -7.19
C LEU A 64 -45.47 -51.16 -7.65
N PRO A 65 -44.47 -52.04 -7.33
CA PRO A 65 -43.89 -52.26 -5.97
C PRO A 65 -42.42 -52.77 -5.83
N LEU A 66 -42.05 -53.05 -4.56
CA LEU A 66 -40.87 -53.78 -4.05
C LEU A 66 -41.04 -55.33 -4.19
N PRO A 67 -39.99 -56.18 -4.14
CA PRO A 67 -39.42 -56.73 -2.87
C PRO A 67 -37.90 -57.13 -2.96
N ILE A 68 -37.10 -57.69 -2.02
CA ILE A 68 -36.91 -57.82 -0.54
C ILE A 68 -35.62 -58.68 -0.32
N ASN A 69 -34.79 -58.37 0.70
CA ASN A 69 -33.75 -59.18 1.43
C ASN A 69 -32.46 -59.81 0.80
N GLY A 70 -31.40 -59.89 1.65
CA GLY A 70 -30.19 -60.75 1.50
C GLY A 70 -28.84 -59.99 1.53
N ALA A 71 -28.31 -59.49 2.66
CA ALA A 71 -27.54 -60.20 3.71
C ALA A 71 -26.33 -61.02 3.18
N THR A 72 -25.04 -60.81 3.51
CA THR A 72 -24.31 -59.87 4.42
C THR A 72 -22.91 -59.57 3.79
N GLY A 73 -21.88 -58.90 4.36
CA GLY A 73 -21.64 -58.26 5.67
C GLY A 73 -20.13 -57.93 5.88
N HIS A 74 -19.80 -56.88 6.65
CA HIS A 74 -18.45 -56.38 7.02
C HIS A 74 -17.52 -55.92 5.86
N ALA A 75 -16.72 -54.84 5.96
CA ALA A 75 -16.52 -53.85 7.03
C ALA A 75 -16.34 -52.41 6.45
N HIS A 76 -16.56 -51.38 7.28
CA HIS A 76 -16.53 -49.97 6.87
C HIS A 76 -15.15 -49.31 6.90
N ILE A 77 -14.89 -48.42 5.93
CA ILE A 77 -14.54 -47.02 6.22
C ILE A 77 -15.39 -46.11 5.31
N ASN A 78 -16.18 -45.20 5.90
CA ASN A 78 -17.01 -44.26 5.13
C ASN A 78 -16.22 -42.98 4.79
N GLY A 79 -16.16 -42.63 3.50
CA GLY A 79 -15.56 -41.38 2.99
C GLY A 79 -16.56 -40.58 2.16
N ALA A 80 -17.58 -40.00 2.79
CA ALA A 80 -18.68 -39.31 2.08
C ALA A 80 -18.20 -38.02 1.38
N VAL A 81 -18.41 -37.94 0.07
CA VAL A 81 -18.05 -36.78 -0.76
C VAL A 81 -18.83 -35.54 -0.34
N SER A 82 -18.13 -34.53 0.17
CA SER A 82 -18.69 -33.24 0.57
C SER A 82 -17.96 -32.09 -0.15
N LEU A 83 -18.69 -31.37 -1.00
CA LEU A 83 -18.16 -30.30 -1.86
C LEU A 83 -17.85 -29.01 -1.06
N PRO A 84 -16.60 -28.53 -0.99
CA PRO A 84 -16.26 -27.32 -0.22
C PRO A 84 -16.57 -26.02 -0.99
N LEU A 85 -17.30 -25.11 -0.34
CA LEU A 85 -17.63 -23.78 -0.85
C LEU A 85 -16.41 -22.82 -0.92
N PRO A 86 -16.15 -22.12 -2.04
CA PRO A 86 -15.15 -21.05 -2.09
C PRO A 86 -15.57 -19.79 -1.32
N LEU A 87 -14.70 -19.26 -0.45
CA LEU A 87 -14.97 -18.13 0.45
C LEU A 87 -14.43 -16.78 -0.05
N PRO A 88 -15.05 -15.63 0.34
CA PRO A 88 -14.71 -14.30 -0.18
C PRO A 88 -13.42 -13.69 0.41
N PRO A 89 -12.85 -12.65 -0.25
CA PRO A 89 -11.71 -11.90 0.29
C PRO A 89 -12.09 -11.15 1.59
N PRO A 90 -11.20 -11.11 2.61
CA PRO A 90 -11.61 -10.80 3.97
C PRO A 90 -11.76 -9.30 4.26
N VAL A 91 -12.99 -8.90 4.60
CA VAL A 91 -13.23 -7.90 5.65
C VAL A 91 -12.78 -8.51 6.99
N LEU A 92 -12.31 -7.68 7.92
CA LEU A 92 -12.01 -8.12 9.29
C LEU A 92 -13.31 -8.53 10.00
N LEU A 93 -13.42 -9.82 10.36
CA LEU A 93 -14.40 -10.33 11.30
C LEU A 93 -13.67 -10.83 12.55
N TYR A 94 -14.27 -10.55 13.71
CA TYR A 94 -13.82 -11.06 15.00
C TYR A 94 -14.54 -12.38 15.30
N LEU A 95 -13.82 -13.31 15.92
CA LEU A 95 -14.41 -14.31 16.81
C LEU A 95 -14.06 -13.88 18.24
N GLN A 96 -15.05 -13.88 19.14
CA GLN A 96 -14.78 -13.73 20.56
C GLN A 96 -14.33 -15.10 21.12
N PRO A 97 -13.29 -15.16 21.97
CA PRO A 97 -13.14 -16.29 22.88
C PRO A 97 -14.27 -16.26 23.93
N PRO A 98 -14.64 -17.40 24.55
CA PRO A 98 -15.55 -17.42 25.68
C PRO A 98 -14.95 -16.66 26.89
N PRO A 99 -15.80 -16.13 27.80
CA PRO A 99 -15.32 -15.44 28.99
C PRO A 99 -14.63 -16.42 29.96
N PRO A 100 -13.55 -16.01 30.65
CA PRO A 100 -13.01 -16.77 31.77
C PRO A 100 -13.98 -16.72 32.97
N PRO A 101 -13.98 -17.76 33.84
CA PRO A 101 -14.83 -17.78 35.03
C PRO A 101 -14.39 -16.74 36.10
N PRO A 102 -15.29 -16.32 37.01
CA PRO A 102 -14.97 -15.34 38.03
C PRO A 102 -14.03 -15.91 39.10
N LEU A 103 -12.98 -15.15 39.44
CA LEU A 103 -12.13 -15.42 40.60
C LEU A 103 -12.73 -14.74 41.84
N LEU A 104 -13.09 -15.54 42.85
CA LEU A 104 -13.40 -15.05 44.20
C LEU A 104 -12.12 -14.96 45.07
N PRO A 105 -12.10 -14.06 46.08
CA PRO A 105 -10.86 -13.69 46.77
C PRO A 105 -10.58 -14.55 48.02
N LEU A 106 -9.30 -14.80 48.30
CA LEU A 106 -8.83 -15.22 49.62
C LEU A 106 -7.59 -14.40 50.06
N LEU A 107 -7.79 -13.66 51.15
CA LEU A 107 -6.75 -13.13 52.05
C LEU A 107 -6.73 -14.02 53.32
N PRO A 108 -5.93 -13.73 54.37
CA PRO A 108 -4.48 -13.90 54.42
C PRO A 108 -4.04 -14.67 55.69
N LYS A 109 -2.74 -15.02 55.84
CA LYS A 109 -2.01 -15.25 57.12
C LYS A 109 -0.51 -15.53 56.85
N VAL A 110 0.46 -14.86 57.51
CA VAL A 110 1.06 -15.10 58.87
C VAL A 110 2.03 -16.30 58.87
N ALA A 111 3.27 -16.23 59.40
CA ALA A 111 4.07 -15.08 59.91
C ALA A 111 5.56 -15.46 60.14
N ALA A 112 6.36 -14.46 60.56
CA ALA A 112 7.66 -14.55 61.26
C ALA A 112 8.89 -15.03 60.43
N ALA A 113 10.14 -14.75 60.82
CA ALA A 113 10.63 -14.18 62.09
C ALA A 113 11.80 -13.16 61.94
N THR A 114 12.01 -12.41 63.04
CA THR A 114 13.17 -11.63 63.53
C THR A 114 14.56 -12.00 62.97
N PHE A 115 15.55 -11.10 62.83
CA PHE A 115 16.06 -10.03 63.74
C PHE A 115 16.70 -8.85 62.92
N TYR A 116 17.32 -7.76 63.41
CA TYR A 116 17.63 -7.19 64.75
C TYR A 116 17.87 -5.65 64.66
N GLY A 117 18.30 -4.98 65.75
CA GLY A 117 19.14 -3.76 65.71
C GLY A 117 18.48 -2.40 66.04
N LYS A 118 19.04 -1.68 67.04
CA LYS A 118 18.71 -0.30 67.52
C LYS A 118 19.94 0.26 68.29
N PRO A 119 19.98 1.54 68.71
CA PRO A 119 19.79 2.81 68.00
C PRO A 119 21.12 3.65 68.18
N PRO A 120 21.25 4.99 68.50
CA PRO A 120 20.38 5.91 69.27
C PRO A 120 20.13 7.35 68.70
N LYS A 121 19.10 8.03 69.27
CA LYS A 121 18.96 9.48 69.60
C LYS A 121 19.40 10.58 68.59
N ALA A 122 18.68 11.69 68.36
CA ALA A 122 17.41 12.23 68.89
C ALA A 122 16.75 13.13 67.78
N ALA A 123 15.98 14.23 67.93
CA ALA A 123 15.55 15.07 69.05
C ALA A 123 14.23 15.84 68.74
N ASP A 124 13.91 16.87 69.52
CA ASP A 124 12.62 17.57 69.63
C ASP A 124 12.42 18.80 68.69
N THR A 125 11.20 19.00 68.19
CA THR A 125 10.29 20.12 68.62
C THR A 125 8.95 20.08 67.86
N ALA A 126 7.92 20.74 68.42
CA ALA A 126 6.53 20.83 67.90
C ALA A 126 5.81 22.02 68.59
N PRO A 127 4.47 22.29 68.46
CA PRO A 127 3.44 21.76 67.54
C PRO A 127 2.44 22.84 66.98
N ARG A 128 1.37 22.40 66.29
CA ARG A 128 0.06 23.10 65.99
C ARG A 128 0.10 24.27 64.96
N GLY A 129 -0.95 24.53 64.16
CA GLY A 129 -2.16 23.74 63.87
C GLY A 129 -3.35 24.52 63.24
N SER A 130 -4.43 23.80 62.91
CA SER A 130 -5.82 24.26 62.65
C SER A 130 -6.25 24.76 61.24
N MET A 131 -7.45 24.34 60.83
CA MET A 131 -8.22 24.76 59.63
C MET A 131 -9.60 25.31 60.04
N TRP A 132 -9.98 26.51 59.59
CA TRP A 132 -11.38 27.01 59.56
C TRP A 132 -11.52 28.06 58.43
N LYS A 133 -12.70 28.50 57.96
CA LYS A 133 -13.96 27.90 57.45
C LYS A 133 -14.97 29.07 57.24
N HIS A 134 -15.40 29.30 55.98
CA HIS A 134 -16.64 30.01 55.52
C HIS A 134 -16.97 31.51 55.83
N ARG A 135 -17.19 32.28 54.73
CA ARG A 135 -18.31 33.19 54.33
C ARG A 135 -19.21 33.89 55.40
N PRO A 136 -19.63 35.17 55.17
CA PRO A 136 -20.89 35.48 54.44
C PRO A 136 -20.87 36.68 53.44
N SER A 137 -21.95 37.49 53.30
CA SER A 137 -22.30 38.27 52.07
C SER A 137 -23.37 39.39 52.23
N LYS A 138 -23.55 40.27 51.18
CA LYS A 138 -24.64 41.30 50.91
C LYS A 138 -24.35 42.73 51.47
N LYS A 139 -24.87 43.89 50.98
CA LYS A 139 -25.73 44.39 49.84
C LYS A 139 -25.56 45.98 49.73
N PRO A 140 -26.46 46.85 49.18
CA PRO A 140 -26.88 47.14 47.78
C PRO A 140 -26.72 48.66 47.29
N PRO A 141 -27.12 49.04 46.03
CA PRO A 141 -27.12 50.43 45.45
C PRO A 141 -28.50 51.17 45.51
N PRO A 142 -28.67 52.41 44.98
CA PRO A 142 -29.48 52.62 43.71
C PRO A 142 -29.29 53.94 42.85
N HIS A 143 -30.00 54.02 41.68
CA HIS A 143 -30.56 55.19 40.89
C HIS A 143 -29.67 56.27 40.21
N ALA A 144 -29.99 56.93 39.05
CA ALA A 144 -30.94 56.78 37.89
C ALA A 144 -30.57 57.87 36.79
N ILE A 145 -31.29 58.36 35.74
CA ILE A 145 -32.65 58.28 35.11
C ILE A 145 -32.62 58.74 33.59
N THR A 146 -33.67 58.45 32.77
CA THR A 146 -34.15 59.15 31.52
C THR A 146 -33.44 59.07 30.14
N ALA A 147 -34.08 59.56 29.06
CA ALA A 147 -33.82 59.20 27.64
C ALA A 147 -34.27 60.24 26.55
N ALA A 148 -33.93 59.94 25.28
CA ALA A 148 -34.48 60.39 23.97
C ALA A 148 -34.04 61.74 23.32
N LEU A 149 -33.51 61.67 22.06
CA LEU A 149 -33.97 62.41 20.85
C LEU A 149 -33.15 62.05 19.56
N LEU A 150 -33.62 62.47 18.38
CA LEU A 150 -33.04 62.23 17.02
C LEU A 150 -32.52 63.54 16.39
N PRO A 151 -31.67 63.50 15.34
CA PRO A 151 -32.19 63.60 13.96
C PRO A 151 -31.46 62.75 12.88
N LEU A 152 -32.02 62.75 11.66
CA LEU A 152 -31.47 62.19 10.40
C LEU A 152 -30.65 63.28 9.63
N PRO A 153 -29.81 62.93 8.63
CA PRO A 153 -30.27 62.57 7.26
C PRO A 153 -29.83 61.15 6.86
N ARG A 154 -30.52 60.36 6.01
CA ARG A 154 -31.21 60.56 4.71
C ARG A 154 -30.27 60.77 3.49
N ASP A 155 -30.67 60.06 2.43
CA ASP A 155 -30.18 59.98 1.06
C ASP A 155 -28.71 59.52 0.84
N GLY A 156 -28.39 58.64 -0.12
CA GLY A 156 -29.26 57.73 -0.87
C GLY A 156 -28.91 57.54 -2.35
N LYS A 157 -28.11 56.50 -2.67
CA LYS A 157 -28.21 55.72 -3.93
C LYS A 157 -27.30 54.50 -3.90
N ALA A 158 -27.72 53.43 -4.57
CA ALA A 158 -26.89 52.29 -4.89
C ALA A 158 -26.40 52.40 -6.34
N LEU A 159 -25.28 51.74 -6.67
CA LEU A 159 -24.97 51.26 -8.02
C LEU A 159 -24.04 50.04 -7.94
N GLN A 160 -24.03 49.23 -9.00
CA GLN A 160 -23.70 47.81 -8.93
C GLN A 160 -23.06 47.30 -10.24
N GLU A 161 -21.74 47.42 -10.35
CA GLU A 161 -20.97 46.92 -11.50
C GLU A 161 -19.84 46.02 -10.98
N LYS A 162 -19.76 44.72 -11.33
CA LYS A 162 -19.65 44.09 -12.66
C LYS A 162 -18.43 44.56 -13.45
N ILE A 163 -17.29 43.94 -13.20
CA ILE A 163 -16.20 43.87 -14.19
C ILE A 163 -16.39 42.59 -15.00
N PHE A 164 -16.52 42.74 -16.32
CA PHE A 164 -16.66 41.63 -17.27
C PHE A 164 -15.29 41.12 -17.73
N PHE A 165 -15.20 39.83 -18.05
CA PHE A 165 -14.13 39.34 -18.93
C PHE A 165 -14.51 39.65 -20.39
N ALA A 166 -13.63 40.36 -21.10
CA ALA A 166 -13.65 40.47 -22.55
C ALA A 166 -12.45 39.69 -23.13
N ASN A 167 -12.64 39.04 -24.28
CA ASN A 167 -11.64 38.18 -24.90
C ASN A 167 -11.80 38.27 -26.42
N GLU A 168 -11.05 39.16 -27.05
CA GLU A 168 -10.99 39.29 -28.51
C GLU A 168 -9.59 38.99 -29.04
N ARG A 169 -9.56 38.33 -30.21
CA ARG A 169 -8.38 38.18 -31.05
C ARG A 169 -8.59 39.00 -32.31
N LYS A 170 -7.60 39.81 -32.69
CA LYS A 170 -7.34 40.12 -34.10
C LYS A 170 -5.85 40.38 -34.30
N THR A 171 -5.40 40.16 -35.53
CA THR A 171 -3.99 40.07 -35.91
C THR A 171 -3.51 41.34 -36.57
N SER A 172 -2.32 41.81 -36.19
CA SER A 172 -1.49 42.70 -37.00
C SER A 172 -0.03 42.53 -36.59
N GLU A 173 0.85 42.24 -37.54
CA GLU A 173 2.29 42.19 -37.33
C GLU A 173 2.87 43.61 -37.38
N LYS A 174 3.80 43.93 -36.46
CA LYS A 174 4.89 44.89 -36.67
C LYS A 174 5.91 44.80 -35.54
N GLU A 175 7.18 44.86 -35.90
CA GLU A 175 8.31 44.79 -34.97
C GLU A 175 8.51 46.13 -34.27
N VAL A 176 8.68 46.12 -32.94
CA VAL A 176 9.31 47.20 -32.17
C VAL A 176 10.16 46.57 -31.07
N ASN A 177 11.38 47.09 -30.87
CA ASN A 177 12.36 46.52 -29.95
C ASN A 177 11.87 46.51 -28.49
N HIS A 178 11.98 45.37 -27.83
CA HIS A 178 11.73 45.26 -26.39
C HIS A 178 12.96 45.73 -25.60
N VAL A 179 12.81 46.74 -24.76
CA VAL A 179 13.82 47.10 -23.75
C VAL A 179 13.68 46.14 -22.56
N ASP A 180 14.80 45.58 -22.14
CA ASP A 180 14.86 44.57 -21.07
C ASP A 180 14.91 45.24 -19.69
N THR A 181 13.78 45.34 -19.00
CA THR A 181 13.70 45.78 -17.59
C THR A 181 13.29 44.63 -16.66
N HIS A 182 14.06 43.54 -16.72
CA HIS A 182 13.94 42.44 -15.77
C HIS A 182 14.53 42.82 -14.39
N GLU A 183 13.73 43.49 -13.55
CA GLU A 183 14.04 43.64 -12.13
C GLU A 183 14.06 42.25 -11.45
N LYS A 184 15.26 41.72 -11.25
CA LYS A 184 15.50 40.49 -10.51
C LYS A 184 15.33 40.75 -9.01
N PHE A 185 14.11 40.58 -8.51
CA PHE A 185 13.87 40.50 -7.07
C PHE A 185 14.64 39.30 -6.49
N THR A 186 15.82 39.57 -5.94
CA THR A 186 16.68 38.57 -5.30
C THR A 186 16.06 38.12 -3.98
N VAL A 187 15.31 37.01 -4.04
CA VAL A 187 15.02 36.21 -2.86
C VAL A 187 16.36 35.80 -2.25
N ALA A 188 16.55 36.08 -0.96
CA ALA A 188 17.75 35.66 -0.25
C ALA A 188 18.00 34.15 -0.43
N PRO A 189 19.26 33.70 -0.58
CA PRO A 189 19.54 32.28 -0.73
C PRO A 189 18.98 31.52 0.48
N LEU A 190 18.29 30.40 0.23
CA LEU A 190 18.02 29.44 1.31
C LEU A 190 19.39 28.97 1.84
N ASP A 191 19.65 29.22 3.12
CA ASP A 191 20.82 28.66 3.78
C ASP A 191 20.81 27.14 3.60
N ASN A 192 21.97 26.56 3.27
CA ASN A 192 22.06 25.21 2.71
C ASN A 192 21.85 24.07 3.74
N ALA A 193 21.28 24.37 4.91
CA ALA A 193 21.06 23.44 6.01
C ALA A 193 19.65 22.82 5.96
N ILE A 194 19.58 21.50 6.15
CA ILE A 194 18.36 20.81 6.58
C ILE A 194 18.13 21.18 8.06
N ALA A 195 16.86 21.31 8.47
CA ALA A 195 16.51 21.66 9.84
C ALA A 195 17.22 20.76 10.88
N ARG A 196 18.04 21.39 11.74
CA ARG A 196 18.66 20.74 12.91
C ARG A 196 17.59 20.33 13.92
N ARG A 197 17.86 19.26 14.68
CA ARG A 197 17.01 18.87 15.80
C ARG A 197 16.96 20.00 16.85
N PRO A 198 15.77 20.46 17.29
CA PRO A 198 15.61 21.64 18.16
C PRO A 198 15.94 21.36 19.64
N ASP A 199 16.09 20.10 20.01
CA ASP A 199 16.28 19.61 21.36
C ASP A 199 16.99 18.23 21.35
N MET A 200 17.14 17.58 22.50
CA MET A 200 17.82 16.28 22.60
C MET A 200 16.97 15.09 22.10
N GLY A 201 15.73 15.35 21.67
CA GLY A 201 14.60 14.43 21.68
C GLY A 201 13.53 14.96 22.64
N GLY A 202 12.27 14.66 22.34
CA GLY A 202 11.13 15.03 23.18
C GLY A 202 11.05 14.22 24.48
N VAL A 203 10.20 14.66 25.40
CA VAL A 203 10.01 14.12 26.76
C VAL A 203 8.58 13.68 27.07
N GLU A 204 7.59 13.97 26.23
CA GLU A 204 6.18 13.63 26.50
C GLU A 204 5.86 12.14 26.28
N GLY A 205 4.88 11.63 27.02
CA GLY A 205 4.40 10.25 26.90
C GLY A 205 5.19 9.23 27.74
N ALA A 206 4.63 8.04 27.90
CA ALA A 206 5.19 7.01 28.79
C ALA A 206 6.37 6.27 28.15
N GLU A 207 7.47 6.07 28.87
CA GLU A 207 8.64 5.34 28.36
C GLU A 207 8.29 3.89 28.00
N ILE A 208 8.77 3.42 26.84
CA ILE A 208 8.60 2.05 26.36
C ILE A 208 9.96 1.44 25.96
N PRO A 209 10.39 0.30 26.57
CA PRO A 209 11.64 -0.35 26.21
C PRO A 209 11.48 -1.18 24.92
N LEU A 210 12.29 -0.84 23.92
CA LEU A 210 12.18 -1.35 22.56
C LEU A 210 13.46 -2.07 22.08
N SER A 211 13.33 -2.72 20.94
CA SER A 211 14.45 -3.19 20.11
C SER A 211 14.15 -2.86 18.65
N ALA A 212 15.14 -2.33 17.93
CA ALA A 212 15.04 -2.02 16.51
C ALA A 212 15.78 -3.06 15.66
N ASN A 213 15.37 -3.29 14.41
CA ASN A 213 16.13 -4.09 13.45
C ASN A 213 17.34 -3.34 12.85
N HIS A 214 18.05 -2.62 13.70
CA HIS A 214 19.34 -2.00 13.44
C HIS A 214 20.38 -2.78 14.26
N PHE A 215 21.57 -2.93 13.69
CA PHE A 215 22.68 -3.67 14.29
C PHE A 215 23.89 -2.74 14.22
N LEU A 216 24.49 -2.41 15.36
CA LEU A 216 25.62 -1.49 15.42
C LEU A 216 26.80 -2.06 14.61
N VAL A 217 27.47 -1.22 13.82
CA VAL A 217 28.65 -1.57 13.04
C VAL A 217 29.81 -0.71 13.52
N GLN A 218 30.81 -1.35 14.13
CA GLN A 218 32.09 -0.72 14.41
C GLN A 218 33.00 -0.88 13.18
N PHE A 219 33.75 0.17 12.87
CA PHE A 219 34.73 0.21 11.78
C PHE A 219 35.95 0.98 12.27
N ASP A 220 37.14 0.64 11.78
CA ASP A 220 38.34 1.45 12.00
C ASP A 220 38.33 2.67 11.04
N PRO A 221 38.36 3.92 11.53
CA PRO A 221 38.47 5.10 10.69
C PRO A 221 39.78 5.15 9.88
N GLY A 222 40.87 4.58 10.41
CA GLY A 222 42.19 4.53 9.76
C GLY A 222 42.31 3.48 8.65
N GLN A 223 41.39 2.51 8.61
CA GLN A 223 41.37 1.46 7.59
C GLN A 223 41.13 2.06 6.21
N LYS A 224 42.16 1.95 5.36
CA LYS A 224 42.10 2.39 3.96
C LYS A 224 41.43 1.32 3.11
N ILE A 225 40.53 1.75 2.23
CA ILE A 225 39.87 0.90 1.24
C ILE A 225 40.32 1.35 -0.15
N PHE A 226 40.94 0.45 -0.88
CA PHE A 226 41.40 0.68 -2.24
C PHE A 226 40.28 0.34 -3.22
N HIS A 227 39.79 1.35 -3.93
CA HIS A 227 38.71 1.22 -4.91
C HIS A 227 39.27 1.11 -6.33
N TYR A 228 38.97 -0.01 -6.97
CA TYR A 228 39.37 -0.36 -8.32
C TYR A 228 38.16 -0.40 -9.26
N ASN A 229 38.33 0.17 -10.45
CA ASN A 229 37.39 0.05 -11.58
C ASN A 229 37.78 -1.16 -12.44
N VAL A 230 36.81 -2.03 -12.68
CA VAL A 230 36.94 -3.28 -13.43
C VAL A 230 36.16 -3.15 -14.74
N ASP A 231 36.84 -3.26 -15.87
CA ASP A 231 36.20 -3.45 -17.18
C ASP A 231 36.40 -4.89 -17.65
N ILE A 232 35.32 -5.51 -18.14
CA ILE A 232 35.30 -6.93 -18.54
C ILE A 232 34.79 -7.03 -19.98
N SER A 233 35.64 -7.55 -20.86
CA SER A 233 35.37 -7.73 -22.28
C SER A 233 35.46 -9.22 -22.68
N PRO A 234 34.44 -9.78 -23.36
CA PRO A 234 33.15 -9.18 -23.70
C PRO A 234 32.25 -9.01 -22.46
N ARG A 235 31.40 -7.96 -22.47
CA ARG A 235 30.57 -7.57 -21.31
C ARG A 235 29.75 -8.75 -20.73
N PRO A 236 30.00 -9.17 -19.47
CA PRO A 236 29.34 -10.32 -18.85
C PRO A 236 27.95 -9.98 -18.30
N SER A 237 27.17 -11.02 -17.95
CA SER A 237 26.03 -10.86 -17.03
C SER A 237 26.54 -10.61 -15.59
N LYS A 238 25.73 -10.05 -14.70
CA LYS A 238 26.11 -9.88 -13.27
C LYS A 238 26.54 -11.20 -12.61
N GLU A 239 25.83 -12.28 -12.93
CA GLU A 239 26.10 -13.63 -12.41
C GLU A 239 27.47 -14.12 -12.92
N THR A 240 27.73 -13.96 -14.23
CA THR A 240 29.02 -14.28 -14.86
C THR A 240 30.16 -13.42 -14.33
N ALA A 241 29.94 -12.12 -14.08
CA ALA A 241 30.94 -11.20 -13.56
C ALA A 241 31.45 -11.60 -12.16
N ARG A 242 30.56 -12.18 -11.32
CA ARG A 242 30.98 -12.74 -10.02
C ARG A 242 31.74 -14.06 -10.17
N MET A 243 31.37 -14.92 -11.12
CA MET A 243 32.17 -16.12 -11.41
C MET A 243 33.57 -15.75 -11.92
N ILE A 244 33.68 -14.70 -12.74
CA ILE A 244 34.97 -14.11 -13.16
C ILE A 244 35.75 -13.61 -11.93
N LYS A 245 35.13 -12.83 -11.03
CA LYS A 245 35.77 -12.37 -9.78
C LYS A 245 36.24 -13.51 -8.88
N LYS A 246 35.42 -14.56 -8.70
CA LYS A 246 35.79 -15.72 -7.89
C LYS A 246 37.02 -16.41 -8.49
N LYS A 247 36.96 -16.76 -9.77
CA LYS A 247 38.06 -17.44 -10.46
C LYS A 247 39.33 -16.57 -10.54
N LEU A 248 39.18 -15.25 -10.69
CA LEU A 248 40.28 -14.29 -10.62
C LEU A 248 41.05 -14.37 -9.28
N VAL A 249 40.32 -14.41 -8.15
CA VAL A 249 40.91 -14.53 -6.81
C VAL A 249 41.55 -15.90 -6.60
N GLU A 250 40.96 -16.96 -7.15
CA GLU A 250 41.49 -18.33 -7.06
C GLU A 250 42.77 -18.53 -7.89
N GLU A 251 42.88 -17.91 -9.08
CA GLU A 251 44.04 -18.05 -9.97
C GLU A 251 45.17 -17.03 -9.72
N ASN A 252 44.91 -15.87 -9.08
CA ASN A 252 45.87 -14.76 -8.99
C ASN A 252 46.09 -14.21 -7.56
N PRO A 253 46.27 -15.05 -6.52
CA PRO A 253 46.35 -14.58 -5.13
C PRO A 253 47.58 -13.68 -4.86
N SER A 254 48.70 -13.88 -5.57
CA SER A 254 49.92 -13.08 -5.42
C SER A 254 49.72 -11.62 -5.85
N VAL A 255 49.18 -11.41 -7.06
CA VAL A 255 48.96 -10.06 -7.63
C VAL A 255 47.92 -9.27 -6.83
N LEU A 256 46.95 -9.97 -6.26
CA LEU A 256 45.92 -9.42 -5.37
C LEU A 256 46.38 -9.27 -3.90
N SER A 257 47.67 -9.49 -3.61
CA SER A 257 48.26 -9.36 -2.27
C SER A 257 47.55 -10.23 -1.20
N GLY A 258 47.07 -11.41 -1.59
CA GLY A 258 46.33 -12.35 -0.74
C GLY A 258 44.89 -11.94 -0.37
N SER A 259 44.43 -10.76 -0.81
CA SER A 259 43.13 -10.21 -0.42
C SER A 259 41.93 -10.89 -1.11
N GLN A 260 40.77 -10.92 -0.44
CA GLN A 260 39.48 -11.29 -1.05
C GLN A 260 38.62 -10.03 -1.27
N PRO A 261 38.81 -9.27 -2.37
CA PRO A 261 38.09 -8.03 -2.61
C PRO A 261 36.58 -8.24 -2.77
N ALA A 262 35.77 -7.21 -2.51
CA ALA A 262 34.31 -7.21 -2.67
C ALA A 262 33.90 -6.51 -3.98
N PHE A 263 32.83 -6.98 -4.66
CA PHE A 263 32.52 -6.55 -6.03
C PHE A 263 31.02 -6.29 -6.27
N ASP A 264 30.67 -5.10 -6.79
CA ASP A 264 29.27 -4.71 -7.06
C ASP A 264 28.58 -5.52 -8.19
N GLY A 265 29.34 -6.38 -8.87
CA GLY A 265 28.92 -7.18 -10.01
C GLY A 265 28.76 -6.37 -11.29
N ARG A 266 29.44 -5.22 -11.41
CA ARG A 266 29.48 -4.37 -12.62
C ARG A 266 30.87 -3.84 -12.91
N LYS A 267 31.42 -3.03 -12.00
CA LYS A 267 32.63 -2.21 -12.20
C LYS A 267 33.39 -1.90 -10.92
N ASN A 268 32.72 -1.80 -9.76
CA ASN A 268 33.35 -1.28 -8.56
C ASN A 268 33.84 -2.46 -7.70
N LEU A 269 35.16 -2.59 -7.58
CA LEU A 269 35.86 -3.60 -6.81
C LEU A 269 36.59 -2.91 -5.64
N TYR A 270 36.42 -3.40 -4.43
CA TYR A 270 37.00 -2.81 -3.22
C TYR A 270 37.93 -3.81 -2.55
N SER A 271 39.10 -3.37 -2.09
CA SER A 271 40.09 -4.19 -1.40
C SER A 271 40.57 -3.51 -0.12
N PRO A 272 40.84 -4.25 0.98
CA PRO A 272 41.47 -3.69 2.19
C PRO A 272 42.98 -3.48 2.01
N VAL A 273 43.60 -4.12 1.01
CA VAL A 273 45.04 -4.07 0.71
C VAL A 273 45.25 -3.64 -0.74
N ARG A 274 46.28 -2.84 -1.02
CA ARG A 274 46.66 -2.49 -2.40
C ARG A 274 47.20 -3.72 -3.12
N PHE A 275 46.71 -3.97 -4.33
CA PHE A 275 47.30 -4.94 -5.26
C PHE A 275 48.73 -4.51 -5.64
N GLN A 276 49.52 -5.46 -6.15
CA GLN A 276 50.94 -5.21 -6.49
C GLN A 276 51.13 -4.08 -7.52
N GLU A 277 50.20 -3.94 -8.47
CA GLU A 277 50.19 -2.87 -9.48
C GLU A 277 48.86 -2.09 -9.44
N ASP A 278 48.91 -0.80 -9.80
CA ASP A 278 47.72 0.05 -9.90
C ASP A 278 46.87 -0.23 -11.16
N ARG A 279 47.40 -0.95 -12.15
CA ARG A 279 46.67 -1.38 -13.36
C ARG A 279 47.08 -2.78 -13.76
N VAL A 280 46.21 -3.76 -13.53
CA VAL A 280 46.43 -5.16 -13.89
C VAL A 280 45.52 -5.57 -15.05
N GLU A 281 45.96 -6.53 -15.86
CA GLU A 281 45.15 -7.17 -16.88
C GLU A 281 45.20 -8.70 -16.75
N PHE A 282 44.03 -9.34 -16.70
CA PHE A 282 43.87 -10.78 -16.51
C PHE A 282 43.02 -11.40 -17.63
N PHE A 283 43.27 -12.68 -17.94
CA PHE A 283 42.55 -13.45 -18.96
C PHE A 283 41.81 -14.64 -18.33
N VAL A 284 40.68 -14.35 -17.67
CA VAL A 284 39.92 -15.36 -16.91
C VAL A 284 39.13 -16.25 -17.86
N SER A 285 39.53 -17.52 -17.95
CA SER A 285 38.86 -18.53 -18.78
C SER A 285 37.86 -19.35 -17.98
N LEU A 286 36.58 -18.99 -18.08
CA LEU A 286 35.49 -19.75 -17.46
C LEU A 286 35.10 -20.95 -18.35
N PRO A 287 34.89 -22.15 -17.80
CA PRO A 287 34.29 -23.23 -18.55
C PRO A 287 32.85 -22.87 -18.93
N VAL A 288 32.44 -23.19 -20.16
CA VAL A 288 31.02 -23.33 -20.47
C VAL A 288 30.53 -24.55 -19.71
N ALA A 289 29.89 -24.33 -18.56
CA ALA A 289 29.44 -25.40 -17.69
C ALA A 289 28.49 -26.34 -18.43
N LEU A 290 28.87 -27.61 -18.56
CA LEU A 290 27.98 -28.71 -18.90
C LEU A 290 27.38 -29.22 -17.58
N ALA A 291 26.09 -28.95 -17.36
CA ALA A 291 25.38 -29.47 -16.20
C ALA A 291 24.88 -30.88 -16.52
N ARG A 292 25.39 -31.89 -15.79
CA ARG A 292 24.98 -33.29 -15.97
C ARG A 292 23.49 -33.44 -15.61
N CYS A 293 22.67 -33.82 -16.58
CA CYS A 293 21.36 -34.42 -16.31
C CYS A 293 21.53 -35.95 -16.26
N SER A 294 21.15 -36.57 -15.15
CA SER A 294 21.24 -38.03 -14.99
C SER A 294 20.16 -38.73 -15.83
N VAL A 295 20.54 -39.21 -17.01
CA VAL A 295 19.77 -40.20 -17.78
C VAL A 295 20.71 -41.37 -18.09
N VAL A 296 20.31 -42.58 -17.66
CA VAL A 296 21.13 -43.79 -17.83
C VAL A 296 21.12 -44.22 -19.30
N LYS A 297 22.31 -44.34 -19.89
CA LYS A 297 22.59 -45.17 -21.06
C LYS A 297 23.99 -45.76 -20.94
N GLU A 298 24.15 -46.97 -21.47
CA GLU A 298 25.35 -47.80 -21.35
C GLU A 298 26.36 -47.52 -22.48
N ASP A 299 27.47 -48.24 -22.45
CA ASP A 299 28.73 -47.98 -23.17
C ASP A 299 28.64 -47.66 -24.67
N THR A 300 29.51 -46.73 -25.11
CA THR A 300 30.58 -47.06 -26.08
C THR A 300 31.56 -45.89 -26.32
N GLY A 301 32.85 -46.22 -26.49
CA GLY A 301 33.76 -45.48 -27.38
C GLY A 301 34.38 -44.16 -26.89
N HIS A 302 35.67 -44.20 -26.53
CA HIS A 302 36.53 -43.03 -26.29
C HIS A 302 36.41 -41.89 -27.34
N MET A 303 36.12 -40.67 -26.89
CA MET A 303 36.65 -39.42 -27.47
C MET A 303 36.91 -38.37 -26.39
N LEU A 304 38.03 -37.64 -26.50
CA LEU A 304 38.43 -36.59 -25.56
C LEU A 304 37.68 -35.27 -25.86
N ASP A 305 36.56 -35.03 -25.17
CA ASP A 305 35.77 -33.82 -25.37
C ASP A 305 36.51 -32.55 -24.89
N LYS A 306 36.90 -31.69 -25.84
CA LYS A 306 37.60 -30.43 -25.57
C LYS A 306 36.62 -29.40 -25.02
N GLN A 307 36.45 -29.44 -23.69
CA GLN A 307 35.63 -28.50 -22.90
C GLN A 307 35.88 -27.04 -23.32
N LYS A 308 34.90 -26.44 -24.03
CA LYS A 308 35.04 -25.11 -24.62
C LYS A 308 35.03 -24.03 -23.52
N LEU A 309 36.22 -23.57 -23.15
CA LEU A 309 36.41 -22.42 -22.28
C LEU A 309 35.99 -21.13 -23.00
N LYS A 310 35.40 -20.19 -22.26
CA LYS A 310 35.19 -18.81 -22.71
C LYS A 310 36.08 -17.87 -21.92
N THR A 311 37.10 -17.34 -22.58
CA THR A 311 38.02 -16.34 -22.02
C THR A 311 37.37 -14.96 -21.97
N PHE A 312 37.60 -14.25 -20.86
CA PHE A 312 37.24 -12.86 -20.66
C PHE A 312 38.50 -12.06 -20.31
N LYS A 313 38.72 -10.96 -21.01
CA LYS A 313 39.76 -9.97 -20.67
C LYS A 313 39.21 -9.06 -19.57
N VAL A 314 39.90 -9.00 -18.44
CA VAL A 314 39.54 -8.24 -17.24
C VAL A 314 40.62 -7.22 -16.99
N ASN A 315 40.32 -5.93 -17.14
CA ASN A 315 41.27 -4.84 -16.84
C ASN A 315 40.85 -4.16 -15.53
N VAL A 316 41.73 -4.17 -14.54
CA VAL A 316 41.48 -3.67 -13.17
C VAL A 316 42.39 -2.46 -12.92
N ARG A 317 41.82 -1.32 -12.51
CA ARG A 317 42.58 -0.06 -12.31
C ARG A 317 42.23 0.60 -11.00
N LEU A 318 43.22 1.01 -10.21
CA LEU A 318 43.00 1.82 -9.02
C LEU A 318 42.40 3.18 -9.43
N VAL A 319 41.34 3.60 -8.72
CA VAL A 319 40.65 4.88 -8.95
C VAL A 319 40.74 5.80 -7.73
N SER A 320 40.48 5.26 -6.53
CA SER A 320 40.52 6.06 -5.31
C SER A 320 40.95 5.26 -4.09
N LYS A 321 41.44 5.99 -3.08
CA LYS A 321 41.79 5.48 -1.76
C LYS A 321 40.79 6.11 -0.79
N LEU A 322 39.89 5.31 -0.24
CA LEU A 322 38.82 5.75 0.65
C LEU A 322 39.26 5.53 2.11
N CYS A 323 38.85 6.42 3.01
CA CYS A 323 39.22 6.42 4.43
C CYS A 323 37.95 6.62 5.29
N GLY A 324 37.93 6.04 6.49
CA GLY A 324 36.78 6.15 7.40
C GLY A 324 36.75 7.42 8.25
N GLU A 325 37.84 8.19 8.27
CA GLU A 325 37.94 9.46 8.99
C GLU A 325 36.74 10.39 8.77
N ASP A 326 36.36 10.68 7.53
CA ASP A 326 35.29 11.65 7.27
C ASP A 326 33.90 11.12 7.66
N LEU A 327 33.72 9.80 7.70
CA LEU A 327 32.51 9.20 8.28
C LEU A 327 32.53 9.31 9.81
N ASN A 328 33.70 9.15 10.43
CA ASN A 328 33.88 9.34 11.86
C ASN A 328 33.67 10.80 12.28
N LYS A 329 34.14 11.78 11.48
CA LYS A 329 33.85 13.20 11.64
C LYS A 329 32.34 13.47 11.49
N TYR A 330 31.70 12.96 10.43
CA TYR A 330 30.25 13.11 10.21
C TYR A 330 29.39 12.55 11.35
N LEU A 331 29.79 11.43 11.97
CA LEU A 331 29.04 10.78 13.04
C LEU A 331 29.21 11.46 14.41
N ASN A 332 30.36 12.08 14.69
CA ASN A 332 30.71 12.59 16.02
C ASN A 332 30.81 14.12 16.11
N GLU A 333 31.06 14.84 15.02
CA GLU A 333 31.18 16.31 15.04
C GLU A 333 29.85 17.01 14.74
N ASP A 334 29.39 17.83 15.68
CA ASP A 334 28.18 18.65 15.55
C ASP A 334 28.39 19.95 14.74
N LYS A 335 29.17 19.86 13.66
CA LYS A 335 29.43 20.98 12.74
C LYS A 335 28.60 20.83 11.46
N ASP A 336 28.00 21.93 11.03
CA ASP A 336 27.32 22.00 9.74
C ASP A 336 28.28 21.86 8.56
N GLY A 337 27.73 21.57 7.38
CA GLY A 337 28.49 21.49 6.13
C GLY A 337 29.31 20.20 5.94
N ILE A 338 29.60 19.41 6.98
CA ILE A 338 30.28 18.10 6.81
C ILE A 338 29.42 17.18 5.93
N PRO A 339 29.85 16.82 4.71
CA PRO A 339 29.08 15.99 3.80
C PRO A 339 29.18 14.52 4.20
N LEU A 340 28.12 13.75 3.94
CA LEU A 340 28.15 12.30 4.14
C LEU A 340 29.06 11.65 3.07
N PRO A 341 30.11 10.90 3.43
CA PRO A 341 31.02 10.28 2.44
C PRO A 341 30.35 9.09 1.75
N GLN A 342 29.56 9.37 0.71
CA GLN A 342 28.72 8.39 0.03
C GLN A 342 29.52 7.23 -0.59
N ASP A 343 30.72 7.48 -1.12
CA ASP A 343 31.55 6.46 -1.75
C ASP A 343 32.14 5.46 -0.74
N TYR A 344 32.60 5.94 0.43
CA TYR A 344 33.06 5.06 1.51
C TYR A 344 31.90 4.23 2.07
N LEU A 345 30.75 4.87 2.34
CA LEU A 345 29.54 4.13 2.72
C LEU A 345 29.10 3.13 1.64
N HIS A 346 29.21 3.47 0.35
CA HIS A 346 28.89 2.53 -0.72
C HIS A 346 29.83 1.33 -0.73
N ALA A 347 31.14 1.54 -0.51
CA ALA A 347 32.11 0.47 -0.39
C ALA A 347 31.77 -0.48 0.76
N LEU A 348 31.52 0.03 1.97
CA LEU A 348 31.09 -0.78 3.12
C LEU A 348 29.77 -1.52 2.84
N ASP A 349 28.82 -0.83 2.19
CA ASP A 349 27.52 -1.38 1.80
C ASP A 349 27.61 -2.39 0.65
N VAL A 350 28.77 -2.54 -0.03
CA VAL A 350 29.09 -3.64 -0.95
C VAL A 350 29.79 -4.79 -0.23
N VAL A 351 30.79 -4.50 0.62
CA VAL A 351 31.51 -5.49 1.44
C VAL A 351 30.55 -6.37 2.25
N LEU A 352 29.64 -5.76 3.00
CA LEU A 352 28.65 -6.48 3.82
C LEU A 352 27.61 -7.28 3.01
N ARG A 353 27.61 -7.17 1.67
CA ARG A 353 26.76 -7.98 0.78
C ARG A 353 27.50 -9.13 0.12
N GLU A 354 28.82 -9.08 -0.01
CA GLU A 354 29.63 -9.98 -0.86
C GLU A 354 29.37 -11.46 -0.54
N GLY A 355 29.61 -11.90 0.70
CA GLY A 355 29.42 -13.29 1.12
C GLY A 355 27.98 -13.82 1.03
N ALA A 356 26.98 -12.94 0.94
CA ALA A 356 25.59 -13.31 0.69
C ALA A 356 25.21 -13.29 -0.81
N MET A 357 25.97 -12.56 -1.64
CA MET A 357 25.81 -12.53 -3.10
C MET A 357 26.26 -13.83 -3.80
N GLU A 358 27.00 -14.70 -3.11
CA GLU A 358 27.42 -16.02 -3.60
C GLU A 358 26.25 -17.03 -3.66
N SER A 359 25.35 -17.01 -2.67
CA SER A 359 24.19 -17.93 -2.58
C SER A 359 22.83 -17.32 -2.90
N SER A 360 22.77 -16.00 -3.15
CA SER A 360 21.50 -15.25 -3.26
C SER A 360 21.34 -14.45 -4.55
N ILE A 361 20.11 -14.40 -5.05
CA ILE A 361 19.68 -13.53 -6.15
C ILE A 361 19.56 -12.10 -5.62
N LEU A 362 20.44 -11.21 -6.07
CA LEU A 362 20.41 -9.78 -5.71
C LEU A 362 19.40 -9.02 -6.59
N VAL A 363 18.40 -8.40 -5.97
CA VAL A 363 17.47 -7.46 -6.63
C VAL A 363 17.45 -6.14 -5.86
N GLY A 364 18.08 -5.11 -6.43
CA GLY A 364 18.22 -3.81 -5.79
C GLY A 364 19.09 -3.91 -4.53
N ARG A 365 18.53 -3.59 -3.37
CA ARG A 365 19.17 -3.72 -2.04
C ARG A 365 18.74 -4.98 -1.26
N SER A 366 17.95 -5.88 -1.88
CA SER A 366 17.48 -7.13 -1.26
C SER A 366 18.11 -8.36 -1.92
N LEU A 367 18.38 -9.37 -1.11
CA LEU A 367 18.96 -10.67 -1.46
C LEU A 367 17.90 -11.76 -1.23
N TYR A 368 17.70 -12.65 -2.20
CA TYR A 368 16.68 -13.71 -2.17
C TYR A 368 17.33 -15.08 -2.35
N ALA A 369 17.04 -16.02 -1.46
CA ALA A 369 17.67 -17.34 -1.44
C ALA A 369 16.67 -18.43 -1.04
N ARG A 370 16.77 -19.62 -1.64
CA ARG A 370 15.94 -20.78 -1.30
C ARG A 370 16.20 -21.29 0.13
N SER A 371 17.37 -20.99 0.70
CA SER A 371 17.72 -21.29 2.09
C SER A 371 16.86 -20.53 3.11
N MET A 372 16.26 -19.39 2.75
CA MET A 372 15.30 -18.65 3.59
C MET A 372 13.87 -19.21 3.56
N GLY A 373 13.68 -20.40 2.98
CA GLY A 373 12.40 -21.10 2.87
C GLY A 373 11.98 -21.34 1.42
N GLU A 374 11.18 -22.39 1.23
CA GLU A 374 10.77 -22.87 -0.09
C GLU A 374 10.03 -21.82 -0.94
N ALA A 375 10.22 -21.93 -2.25
CA ALA A 375 9.49 -21.16 -3.25
C ALA A 375 8.03 -21.62 -3.28
N ARG A 376 7.09 -20.76 -2.88
CA ARG A 376 5.65 -21.10 -2.89
C ARG A 376 4.99 -20.58 -4.16
N ASP A 377 4.23 -21.44 -4.84
CA ASP A 377 3.41 -21.05 -6.00
C ASP A 377 2.35 -20.02 -5.58
N ILE A 378 2.28 -18.91 -6.31
CA ILE A 378 1.27 -17.86 -6.12
C ILE A 378 0.20 -17.85 -7.23
N GLY A 379 0.28 -18.77 -8.19
CA GLY A 379 -0.50 -18.82 -9.44
C GLY A 379 0.14 -17.97 -10.54
N GLY A 380 -0.29 -18.15 -11.79
CA GLY A 380 0.15 -17.30 -12.91
C GLY A 380 1.58 -17.59 -13.41
N GLY A 381 2.11 -18.79 -13.19
CA GLY A 381 3.51 -19.13 -13.48
C GLY A 381 4.49 -18.29 -12.65
N ALA A 382 4.14 -18.01 -11.40
CA ALA A 382 4.93 -17.17 -10.52
C ALA A 382 5.05 -17.82 -9.13
N VAL A 383 6.21 -17.62 -8.50
CA VAL A 383 6.52 -18.09 -7.15
C VAL A 383 6.94 -16.93 -6.25
N GLY A 384 6.57 -16.99 -4.98
CA GLY A 384 7.08 -16.08 -3.95
C GLY A 384 8.40 -16.60 -3.36
N LEU A 385 9.47 -15.79 -3.42
CA LEU A 385 10.73 -16.09 -2.73
C LEU A 385 10.92 -15.17 -1.52
N ARG A 386 11.24 -15.77 -0.36
CA ARG A 386 11.72 -15.06 0.82
C ARG A 386 13.17 -14.59 0.60
N GLY A 387 13.56 -13.59 1.38
CA GLY A 387 14.85 -12.94 1.31
C GLY A 387 14.98 -11.86 2.38
N PHE A 388 16.02 -11.05 2.29
CA PHE A 388 16.25 -9.95 3.23
C PHE A 388 16.73 -8.70 2.50
N PHE A 389 16.30 -7.55 3.00
CA PHE A 389 16.90 -6.26 2.72
C PHE A 389 18.05 -6.05 3.70
N GLN A 390 19.14 -5.47 3.22
CA GLN A 390 20.14 -4.85 4.10
C GLN A 390 20.63 -3.52 3.53
N ARG A 391 20.97 -2.57 4.41
CA ARG A 391 21.64 -1.30 4.08
C ARG A 391 22.26 -0.67 5.33
N LEU A 392 23.46 -0.10 5.21
CA LEU A 392 24.05 0.78 6.23
C LEU A 392 23.34 2.14 6.32
N ARG A 393 23.25 2.70 7.53
CA ARG A 393 22.74 4.05 7.79
C ARG A 393 23.58 4.73 8.90
N PRO A 394 23.95 6.01 8.76
CA PRO A 394 24.42 6.81 9.90
C PRO A 394 23.27 7.05 10.87
N THR A 395 23.50 6.91 12.17
CA THR A 395 22.49 7.08 13.22
C THR A 395 23.10 7.71 14.47
N LYS A 396 22.30 8.24 15.41
CA LYS A 396 22.78 8.91 16.64
C LYS A 396 23.62 7.99 17.57
N GLN A 397 23.58 6.67 17.39
CA GLN A 397 24.47 5.68 18.04
C GLN A 397 25.77 5.37 17.27
N GLY A 398 26.03 6.01 16.12
CA GLY A 398 27.06 5.65 15.16
C GLY A 398 26.51 4.95 13.91
N LEU A 399 27.37 4.18 13.21
CA LEU A 399 27.00 3.46 11.99
C LEU A 399 26.17 2.21 12.33
N ALA A 400 25.05 1.99 11.62
CA ALA A 400 24.18 0.84 11.86
C ALA A 400 23.72 0.14 10.57
N LEU A 401 23.77 -1.19 10.56
CA LEU A 401 23.21 -2.04 9.51
C LEU A 401 21.72 -2.28 9.79
N ASN A 402 20.84 -1.83 8.88
CA ASN A 402 19.40 -2.10 8.97
C ASN A 402 19.04 -3.34 8.14
N VAL A 403 18.49 -4.38 8.79
CA VAL A 403 18.16 -5.68 8.17
C VAL A 403 16.67 -6.01 8.33
N ASP A 404 15.97 -6.36 7.26
CA ASP A 404 14.51 -6.58 7.27
C ASP A 404 14.08 -7.70 6.32
N LEU A 405 13.06 -8.49 6.69
CA LEU A 405 12.50 -9.54 5.83
C LEU A 405 11.92 -8.95 4.54
N SER A 406 12.41 -9.43 3.40
CA SER A 406 12.00 -9.06 2.05
C SER A 406 11.29 -10.22 1.36
N LEU A 407 10.37 -9.91 0.46
CA LEU A 407 9.56 -10.89 -0.27
C LEU A 407 9.23 -10.32 -1.66
N SER A 408 9.42 -11.12 -2.71
CA SER A 408 9.14 -10.73 -4.09
C SER A 408 8.61 -11.91 -4.89
N ALA A 409 7.81 -11.62 -5.91
CA ALA A 409 7.46 -12.59 -6.94
C ALA A 409 8.64 -12.79 -7.90
N PHE A 410 8.81 -14.03 -8.34
CA PHE A 410 9.73 -14.48 -9.38
C PHE A 410 8.97 -15.35 -10.38
N HIS A 411 9.47 -15.48 -11.60
CA HIS A 411 8.93 -16.44 -12.57
C HIS A 411 9.26 -17.86 -12.10
N GLU A 412 8.29 -18.76 -12.26
CA GLU A 412 8.50 -20.19 -12.00
C GLU A 412 9.44 -20.81 -13.05
N SER A 413 10.41 -21.60 -12.60
CA SER A 413 11.38 -22.29 -13.46
C SER A 413 10.77 -23.59 -14.00
N THR A 414 9.93 -23.47 -15.03
CA THR A 414 9.20 -24.60 -15.63
C THR A 414 9.15 -24.50 -17.16
N GLY A 415 8.78 -25.59 -17.84
CA GLY A 415 8.62 -25.63 -19.29
C GLY A 415 7.59 -24.60 -19.77
N ILE A 416 7.82 -23.95 -20.91
CA ILE A 416 6.97 -22.85 -21.40
C ILE A 416 5.51 -23.30 -21.58
N ILE A 417 5.27 -24.54 -22.00
CA ILE A 417 3.94 -25.13 -22.09
C ILE A 417 3.21 -25.13 -20.73
N SER A 418 3.87 -25.62 -19.66
CA SER A 418 3.33 -25.61 -18.30
C SER A 418 3.23 -24.19 -17.70
N TYR A 419 4.16 -23.31 -18.07
CA TYR A 419 4.13 -21.89 -17.72
C TYR A 419 2.85 -21.22 -18.26
N LEU A 420 2.52 -21.47 -19.53
CA LEU A 420 1.34 -20.92 -20.18
C LEU A 420 0.03 -21.49 -19.61
N GLN A 421 -0.04 -22.79 -19.32
CA GLN A 421 -1.20 -23.40 -18.63
C GLN A 421 -1.50 -22.71 -17.28
N LYS A 422 -0.46 -22.36 -16.52
CA LYS A 422 -0.60 -21.63 -15.25
C LYS A 422 -0.90 -20.14 -15.42
N ARG A 423 -0.58 -19.53 -16.57
CA ARG A 423 -0.63 -18.07 -16.81
C ARG A 423 -1.83 -17.60 -17.63
N CYS A 424 -2.29 -18.41 -18.58
CA CYS A 424 -3.37 -18.08 -19.50
C CYS A 424 -4.52 -19.05 -19.27
N ASP A 425 -5.62 -18.59 -18.66
CA ASP A 425 -6.76 -19.44 -18.27
C ASP A 425 -7.34 -20.22 -19.46
N PHE A 426 -7.30 -19.64 -20.67
CA PHE A 426 -7.76 -20.25 -21.91
C PHE A 426 -6.83 -21.37 -22.43
N LEU A 427 -5.62 -21.55 -21.90
CA LEU A 427 -4.66 -22.61 -22.27
C LEU A 427 -4.54 -23.72 -21.20
N LYS A 428 -5.48 -23.81 -20.26
CA LYS A 428 -5.50 -24.89 -19.25
C LYS A 428 -5.72 -26.28 -19.85
N ASP A 429 -6.36 -26.37 -21.02
CA ASP A 429 -6.68 -27.61 -21.73
C ASP A 429 -5.65 -28.01 -22.81
N LEU A 430 -4.49 -27.33 -22.85
CA LEU A 430 -3.45 -27.56 -23.85
C LEU A 430 -2.93 -29.01 -23.90
N PRO A 431 -2.68 -29.72 -22.77
CA PRO A 431 -2.25 -31.13 -22.81
C PRO A 431 -3.25 -32.05 -23.52
N GLN A 432 -4.55 -31.79 -23.33
CA GLN A 432 -5.64 -32.56 -23.92
C GLN A 432 -5.91 -32.18 -25.38
N LYS A 433 -5.52 -30.96 -25.81
CA LYS A 433 -5.75 -30.43 -27.16
C LYS A 433 -4.45 -29.95 -27.83
N LYS A 434 -3.50 -30.87 -28.03
CA LYS A 434 -2.21 -30.63 -28.72
C LYS A 434 -2.35 -29.93 -30.09
N THR A 435 -3.47 -30.13 -30.78
CA THR A 435 -3.78 -29.58 -32.10
C THR A 435 -4.36 -28.15 -32.08
N ARG A 436 -4.51 -27.52 -30.90
CA ARG A 436 -5.03 -26.14 -30.79
C ARG A 436 -4.06 -25.11 -31.37
N ALA A 437 -4.57 -24.26 -32.25
CA ALA A 437 -3.93 -23.01 -32.66
C ALA A 437 -4.36 -21.85 -31.75
N LEU A 438 -3.60 -20.75 -31.74
CA LEU A 438 -3.94 -19.51 -31.02
C LEU A 438 -4.68 -18.53 -31.95
N ALA A 439 -5.75 -17.90 -31.46
CA ALA A 439 -6.38 -16.77 -32.14
C ALA A 439 -5.54 -15.48 -32.01
N GLU A 440 -5.78 -14.47 -32.84
CA GLU A 440 -5.02 -13.20 -32.85
C GLU A 440 -5.05 -12.43 -31.51
N GLU A 441 -6.08 -12.60 -30.68
CA GLU A 441 -6.10 -12.05 -29.31
C GLU A 441 -5.27 -12.89 -28.33
N GLU A 442 -5.44 -14.22 -28.37
CA GLU A 442 -4.67 -15.18 -27.57
C GLU A 442 -3.16 -15.07 -27.85
N HIS A 443 -2.77 -14.95 -29.12
CA HIS A 443 -1.38 -14.78 -29.57
C HIS A 443 -0.75 -13.53 -28.94
N ARG A 444 -1.44 -12.39 -28.99
CA ARG A 444 -1.00 -11.13 -28.37
C ARG A 444 -0.90 -11.23 -26.85
N GLU A 445 -1.77 -11.99 -26.18
CA GLU A 445 -1.65 -12.25 -24.74
C GLU A 445 -0.46 -13.16 -24.40
N VAL A 446 -0.23 -14.22 -25.18
CA VAL A 446 0.90 -15.15 -25.00
C VAL A 446 2.23 -14.47 -25.30
N GLU A 447 2.34 -13.65 -26.35
CA GLU A 447 3.55 -12.84 -26.60
C GLU A 447 3.79 -11.91 -25.41
N LYS A 448 2.78 -11.15 -24.98
CA LYS A 448 2.87 -10.23 -23.83
C LYS A 448 3.22 -10.95 -22.52
N ALA A 449 2.87 -12.23 -22.37
CA ALA A 449 3.23 -13.05 -21.22
C ALA A 449 4.70 -13.53 -21.24
N LEU A 450 5.27 -13.78 -22.43
CA LEU A 450 6.62 -14.36 -22.59
C LEU A 450 7.71 -13.35 -22.97
N LYS A 451 7.36 -12.18 -23.52
CA LYS A 451 8.30 -11.17 -24.03
C LYS A 451 9.29 -10.72 -22.96
N ASN A 452 10.57 -10.69 -23.34
CA ASN A 452 11.74 -10.41 -22.49
C ASN A 452 12.04 -11.43 -21.36
N ILE A 453 11.29 -12.53 -21.23
CA ILE A 453 11.67 -13.63 -20.31
C ILE A 453 12.93 -14.32 -20.84
N ARG A 454 13.87 -14.66 -19.95
CA ARG A 454 15.00 -15.55 -20.25
C ARG A 454 14.53 -17.00 -20.25
N VAL A 455 14.86 -17.75 -21.29
CA VAL A 455 14.63 -19.19 -21.44
C VAL A 455 15.95 -19.91 -21.72
N PHE A 456 16.04 -21.18 -21.35
CA PHE A 456 17.03 -22.11 -21.87
C PHE A 456 16.32 -23.21 -22.67
N VAL A 457 17.07 -23.98 -23.45
CA VAL A 457 16.52 -25.02 -24.32
C VAL A 457 16.93 -26.41 -23.83
N CYS A 458 16.03 -27.40 -23.92
CA CYS A 458 16.30 -28.76 -23.43
C CYS A 458 16.80 -29.74 -24.51
N HIS A 459 16.64 -29.41 -25.80
CA HIS A 459 17.07 -30.27 -26.93
C HIS A 459 18.60 -30.25 -27.21
N ARG A 460 19.38 -29.54 -26.39
CA ARG A 460 20.84 -29.40 -26.48
C ARG A 460 21.42 -29.27 -25.08
N GLU A 461 22.57 -29.88 -24.85
CA GLU A 461 23.34 -29.66 -23.61
C GLU A 461 24.00 -28.28 -23.63
N THR A 462 23.24 -27.26 -23.23
CA THR A 462 23.72 -25.87 -23.21
C THR A 462 23.14 -25.06 -22.06
N ASN A 463 24.02 -24.43 -21.28
CA ASN A 463 23.66 -23.41 -20.31
C ASN A 463 23.47 -22.02 -20.95
N GLN A 464 23.36 -21.93 -22.28
CA GLN A 464 23.05 -20.67 -22.97
C GLN A 464 21.60 -20.24 -22.70
N ARG A 465 21.46 -19.08 -22.05
CA ARG A 465 20.17 -18.44 -21.78
C ARG A 465 19.86 -17.41 -22.88
N TYR A 466 18.67 -17.49 -23.44
CA TYR A 466 18.17 -16.63 -24.51
C TYR A 466 17.03 -15.74 -23.98
N HIS A 467 16.84 -14.54 -24.53
CA HIS A 467 15.65 -13.73 -24.22
C HIS A 467 14.61 -13.94 -25.33
N VAL A 468 13.35 -14.20 -24.95
CA VAL A 468 12.23 -14.25 -25.91
C VAL A 468 11.96 -12.85 -26.43
N HIS A 469 12.16 -12.63 -27.72
CA HIS A 469 11.97 -11.32 -28.35
C HIS A 469 10.52 -11.08 -28.78
N SER A 470 9.93 -12.11 -29.37
CA SER A 470 8.60 -12.14 -30.02
C SER A 470 8.16 -13.60 -30.21
N LEU A 471 6.93 -13.80 -30.67
CA LEU A 471 6.45 -15.08 -31.21
C LEU A 471 6.44 -15.03 -32.75
N THR A 472 6.49 -16.18 -33.40
CA THR A 472 6.22 -16.26 -34.85
C THR A 472 4.73 -16.03 -35.13
N LYS A 473 4.42 -15.49 -36.31
CA LYS A 473 3.02 -15.39 -36.79
C LYS A 473 2.49 -16.75 -37.26
N GLU A 474 3.36 -17.51 -37.93
CA GLU A 474 3.07 -18.86 -38.41
C GLU A 474 3.18 -19.90 -37.29
N THR A 475 2.43 -20.99 -37.43
CA THR A 475 2.51 -22.18 -36.57
C THR A 475 3.80 -22.95 -36.84
N THR A 476 4.29 -23.68 -35.84
CA THR A 476 5.52 -24.47 -35.92
C THR A 476 5.50 -25.49 -37.06
N GLU A 477 4.31 -26.01 -37.42
CA GLU A 477 4.09 -26.90 -38.56
C GLU A 477 4.47 -26.29 -39.92
N LYS A 478 4.12 -25.02 -40.15
CA LYS A 478 4.26 -24.34 -41.46
C LYS A 478 5.51 -23.46 -41.54
N LEU A 479 6.06 -23.12 -40.39
CA LEU A 479 7.21 -22.22 -40.24
C LEU A 479 8.47 -22.78 -40.91
N LYS A 480 9.02 -21.99 -41.83
CA LYS A 480 10.29 -22.27 -42.50
C LYS A 480 11.41 -21.37 -41.98
N PHE A 481 12.65 -21.85 -42.06
CA PHE A 481 13.84 -21.06 -41.80
C PHE A 481 14.97 -21.44 -42.75
N ARG A 482 15.87 -20.49 -43.02
CA ARG A 482 17.05 -20.71 -43.86
C ARG A 482 18.21 -21.22 -43.01
N ASP A 483 18.74 -22.39 -43.36
CA ASP A 483 19.95 -22.93 -42.75
C ASP A 483 21.22 -22.20 -43.24
N ARG A 484 22.36 -22.45 -42.58
CA ARG A 484 23.71 -22.03 -42.98
C ARG A 484 24.07 -22.40 -44.42
N SER A 485 23.54 -23.52 -44.92
CA SER A 485 23.67 -23.98 -46.31
C SER A 485 22.89 -23.14 -47.33
N GLY A 486 22.04 -22.20 -46.88
CA GLY A 486 21.15 -21.43 -47.74
C GLY A 486 19.84 -22.15 -48.11
N LYS A 487 19.71 -23.44 -47.78
CA LYS A 487 18.46 -24.22 -47.96
C LYS A 487 17.40 -23.77 -46.96
N ASP A 488 16.17 -23.59 -47.44
CA ASP A 488 15.00 -23.38 -46.58
C ASP A 488 14.45 -24.73 -46.09
N LEU A 489 14.38 -24.91 -44.77
CA LEU A 489 13.91 -26.11 -44.08
C LEU A 489 12.65 -25.79 -43.26
N MET A 490 11.77 -26.78 -43.07
CA MET A 490 10.67 -26.66 -42.11
C MET A 490 11.17 -26.95 -40.70
N VAL A 491 10.59 -26.28 -39.69
CA VAL A 491 11.05 -26.45 -38.30
C VAL A 491 10.77 -27.86 -37.77
N VAL A 492 9.64 -28.48 -38.12
CA VAL A 492 9.32 -29.86 -37.71
C VAL A 492 10.36 -30.86 -38.24
N ASP A 493 10.61 -30.83 -39.54
CA ASP A 493 11.55 -31.73 -40.22
C ASP A 493 12.96 -31.58 -39.61
N TYR A 494 13.44 -30.35 -39.45
CA TYR A 494 14.75 -30.07 -38.85
C TYR A 494 14.91 -30.66 -37.43
N PHE A 495 13.90 -30.53 -36.57
CA PHE A 495 13.96 -31.12 -35.22
C PHE A 495 13.83 -32.65 -35.23
N LYS A 496 13.12 -33.21 -36.22
CA LYS A 496 13.02 -34.67 -36.37
C LYS A 496 14.28 -35.29 -36.95
N GLU A 497 14.91 -34.66 -37.95
CA GLU A 497 16.14 -35.13 -38.60
C GLU A 497 17.37 -34.96 -37.70
N HIS A 498 17.58 -33.76 -37.12
CA HIS A 498 18.82 -33.45 -36.39
C HIS A 498 18.79 -33.80 -34.89
N TYR A 499 17.60 -33.98 -34.29
CA TYR A 499 17.46 -34.26 -32.85
C TYR A 499 16.58 -35.49 -32.53
N ASN A 500 16.08 -36.19 -33.55
CA ASN A 500 15.08 -37.28 -33.44
C ASN A 500 13.81 -36.90 -32.65
N HIS A 501 13.54 -35.60 -32.48
CA HIS A 501 12.44 -35.10 -31.66
C HIS A 501 11.20 -34.82 -32.51
N ASP A 502 10.11 -35.55 -32.25
CA ASP A 502 8.82 -35.30 -32.91
C ASP A 502 8.03 -34.20 -32.17
N ILE A 503 7.85 -33.05 -32.83
CA ILE A 503 7.17 -31.90 -32.26
C ILE A 503 5.69 -32.23 -32.02
N GLN A 504 5.25 -32.08 -30.77
CA GLN A 504 3.90 -32.44 -30.32
C GLN A 504 2.89 -31.29 -30.49
N PHE A 505 3.30 -30.05 -30.21
CA PHE A 505 2.44 -28.87 -30.23
C PHE A 505 2.59 -28.07 -31.55
N ARG A 506 2.48 -28.78 -32.68
CA ARG A 506 2.77 -28.26 -34.03
C ARG A 506 1.97 -26.99 -34.41
N ASN A 507 0.76 -26.83 -33.86
CA ASN A 507 -0.13 -25.68 -34.12
C ASN A 507 0.12 -24.45 -33.23
N LEU A 508 1.11 -24.50 -32.33
CA LEU A 508 1.57 -23.32 -31.60
C LEU A 508 2.67 -22.58 -32.38
N PRO A 509 2.83 -21.25 -32.21
CA PRO A 509 3.95 -20.52 -32.77
C PRO A 509 5.26 -20.85 -32.04
N CYS A 510 6.39 -20.63 -32.71
CA CYS A 510 7.72 -20.73 -32.10
C CYS A 510 8.07 -19.46 -31.31
N LEU A 511 9.00 -19.61 -30.34
CA LEU A 511 9.65 -18.49 -29.69
C LEU A 511 10.76 -17.95 -30.61
N GLN A 512 10.74 -16.66 -30.93
CA GLN A 512 11.87 -16.00 -31.58
C GLN A 512 12.86 -15.51 -30.50
N ILE A 513 14.04 -16.12 -30.48
CA ILE A 513 15.11 -15.83 -29.50
C ILE A 513 16.23 -14.94 -30.04
N GLY A 514 16.23 -14.64 -31.35
CA GLY A 514 17.22 -13.80 -32.01
C GLY A 514 16.65 -12.47 -32.51
N ARG A 515 17.36 -11.36 -32.22
CA ARG A 515 17.05 -10.01 -32.75
C ARG A 515 17.53 -9.83 -34.19
N SER A 516 18.84 -9.95 -34.43
CA SER A 516 19.47 -9.57 -35.71
C SER A 516 19.52 -10.71 -36.74
N LYS A 517 19.43 -11.96 -36.28
CA LYS A 517 19.14 -13.14 -37.10
C LYS A 517 17.97 -13.86 -36.42
N PRO A 518 16.84 -14.09 -37.10
CA PRO A 518 15.74 -14.83 -36.50
C PRO A 518 16.21 -16.24 -36.19
N CYS A 519 15.91 -16.72 -34.99
CA CYS A 519 16.18 -18.07 -34.55
C CYS A 519 14.94 -18.52 -33.78
N TYR A 520 14.32 -19.58 -34.27
CA TYR A 520 13.03 -20.08 -33.81
C TYR A 520 13.25 -21.34 -32.98
N VAL A 521 12.55 -21.44 -31.84
CA VAL A 521 12.54 -22.66 -31.03
C VAL A 521 11.10 -23.01 -30.66
N PRO A 522 10.65 -24.27 -30.85
CA PRO A 522 9.35 -24.74 -30.40
C PRO A 522 9.14 -24.49 -28.90
N MET A 523 7.92 -24.09 -28.51
CA MET A 523 7.60 -23.79 -27.10
C MET A 523 7.84 -24.97 -26.16
N GLU A 524 7.60 -26.20 -26.63
CA GLU A 524 7.83 -27.43 -25.86
C GLU A 524 9.31 -27.70 -25.54
N LEU A 525 10.24 -27.15 -26.32
CA LEU A 525 11.68 -27.32 -26.16
C LEU A 525 12.34 -26.21 -25.31
N CYS A 526 11.54 -25.38 -24.66
CA CYS A 526 11.97 -24.19 -23.92
C CYS A 526 11.55 -24.23 -22.45
N VAL A 527 12.46 -23.85 -21.55
CA VAL A 527 12.24 -23.80 -20.10
C VAL A 527 12.56 -22.40 -19.58
N VAL A 528 11.69 -21.84 -18.74
CA VAL A 528 11.89 -20.52 -18.12
C VAL A 528 13.08 -20.58 -17.17
N CYS A 529 14.04 -19.65 -17.31
CA CYS A 529 15.19 -19.58 -16.41
C CYS A 529 14.76 -19.18 -14.99
N GLU A 530 15.37 -19.79 -13.99
CA GLU A 530 15.18 -19.40 -12.58
C GLU A 530 15.73 -18.00 -12.25
N GLY A 531 15.43 -17.54 -11.03
CA GLY A 531 15.95 -16.29 -10.46
C GLY A 531 15.45 -15.00 -11.11
N GLN A 532 14.53 -15.10 -12.08
CA GLN A 532 13.96 -13.95 -12.77
C GLN A 532 12.85 -13.31 -11.95
N LYS A 533 13.02 -12.05 -11.52
CA LYS A 533 11.96 -11.32 -10.83
C LYS A 533 10.75 -11.12 -11.75
N PHE A 534 9.56 -11.38 -11.22
CA PHE A 534 8.30 -11.07 -11.90
C PHE A 534 8.09 -9.54 -11.89
N LEU A 535 8.08 -8.92 -13.07
CA LEU A 535 7.95 -7.47 -13.23
C LEU A 535 6.55 -7.01 -13.63
N GLY A 536 5.64 -7.94 -13.96
CA GLY A 536 4.26 -7.62 -14.33
C GLY A 536 3.35 -7.27 -13.13
N LYS A 537 2.22 -6.62 -13.41
CA LYS A 537 1.15 -6.38 -12.43
C LYS A 537 0.57 -7.74 -12.00
N LEU A 538 0.68 -8.05 -10.70
CA LEU A 538 0.12 -9.26 -10.11
C LEU A 538 -1.41 -9.17 -10.04
N SER A 539 -2.09 -10.32 -10.09
CA SER A 539 -3.52 -10.42 -9.82
C SER A 539 -3.83 -10.13 -8.34
N ASP A 540 -5.10 -9.84 -8.03
CA ASP A 540 -5.56 -9.69 -6.64
C ASP A 540 -5.29 -10.96 -5.80
N GLU A 541 -5.37 -12.14 -6.41
CA GLU A 541 -5.10 -13.43 -5.75
C GLU A 541 -3.61 -13.66 -5.50
N GLN A 542 -2.76 -13.46 -6.52
CA GLN A 542 -1.30 -13.51 -6.38
C GLN A 542 -0.84 -12.53 -5.29
N THR A 543 -1.35 -11.30 -5.32
CA THR A 543 -1.07 -10.26 -4.31
C THR A 543 -1.52 -10.71 -2.93
N SER A 544 -2.70 -11.32 -2.79
CA SER A 544 -3.20 -11.88 -1.53
C SER A 544 -2.29 -13.01 -0.99
N LYS A 545 -1.81 -13.92 -1.84
CA LYS A 545 -0.87 -14.99 -1.44
C LYS A 545 0.48 -14.43 -0.98
N ILE A 546 1.07 -13.48 -1.72
CA ILE A 546 2.30 -12.79 -1.30
C ILE A 546 2.10 -12.05 0.03
N LEU A 547 1.02 -11.30 0.17
CA LEU A 547 0.74 -10.56 1.41
C LEU A 547 0.60 -11.49 2.61
N LYS A 548 -0.05 -12.66 2.45
CA LYS A 548 -0.07 -13.72 3.48
C LYS A 548 1.34 -14.25 3.80
N MET A 549 2.16 -14.54 2.78
CA MET A 549 3.53 -15.06 2.93
C MET A 549 4.52 -14.10 3.61
N GLY A 550 4.21 -12.80 3.70
CA GLY A 550 5.02 -11.79 4.38
C GLY A 550 4.39 -11.27 5.68
N CYS A 551 3.29 -11.87 6.14
CA CYS A 551 2.46 -11.41 7.25
C CYS A 551 2.97 -11.87 8.63
N GLU A 552 4.29 -12.04 8.78
CA GLU A 552 4.92 -12.54 10.02
C GLU A 552 4.62 -11.63 11.22
N ARG A 553 4.30 -12.25 12.36
CA ARG A 553 4.16 -11.61 13.67
C ARG A 553 5.47 -10.95 14.11
N PRO A 554 5.43 -9.99 15.05
CA PRO A 554 6.62 -9.34 15.61
C PRO A 554 7.69 -10.32 16.09
N SER A 555 7.32 -11.34 16.86
CA SER A 555 8.19 -12.43 17.33
C SER A 555 8.82 -13.22 16.18
N GLU A 556 8.01 -13.75 15.27
CA GLU A 556 8.42 -14.51 14.08
C GLU A 556 9.41 -13.69 13.22
N ARG A 557 9.06 -12.43 12.89
CA ARG A 557 9.92 -11.54 12.09
C ARG A 557 11.22 -11.21 12.81
N LYS A 558 11.18 -10.99 14.14
CA LYS A 558 12.35 -10.76 14.98
C LYS A 558 13.28 -11.98 15.00
N GLY A 559 12.71 -13.19 15.03
CA GLY A 559 13.43 -14.46 14.88
C GLY A 559 14.12 -14.60 13.53
N ILE A 560 13.39 -14.38 12.43
CA ILE A 560 13.94 -14.45 11.06
C ILE A 560 15.09 -13.46 10.88
N ILE A 561 14.93 -12.20 11.32
CA ILE A 561 15.98 -11.18 11.21
C ILE A 561 17.20 -11.54 12.09
N LYS A 562 17.00 -12.05 13.32
CA LYS A 562 18.09 -12.60 14.17
C LYS A 562 18.83 -13.73 13.44
N GLY A 563 18.12 -14.61 12.73
CA GLY A 563 18.73 -15.71 11.96
C GLY A 563 19.60 -15.23 10.79
N VAL A 564 19.13 -14.23 10.03
CA VAL A 564 19.90 -13.61 8.93
C VAL A 564 21.23 -13.03 9.43
N VAL A 565 21.21 -12.25 10.51
CA VAL A 565 22.42 -11.60 11.06
C VAL A 565 23.35 -12.59 11.77
N LYS A 566 22.84 -13.75 12.21
CA LYS A 566 23.67 -14.86 12.71
C LYS A 566 24.29 -15.72 11.60
N GLY A 567 24.18 -15.33 10.32
CA GLY A 567 24.77 -16.07 9.20
C GLY A 567 24.04 -17.37 8.84
N ALA A 568 22.87 -17.67 9.42
CA ALA A 568 22.17 -18.96 9.27
C ALA A 568 21.74 -19.30 7.83
N PHE A 569 21.92 -18.39 6.88
CA PHE A 569 21.61 -18.55 5.45
C PHE A 569 22.82 -18.29 4.52
N HIS A 570 24.01 -17.97 5.06
CA HIS A 570 25.21 -17.56 4.30
C HIS A 570 26.49 -18.14 4.93
N ALA A 571 27.20 -19.01 4.20
CA ALA A 571 28.38 -19.72 4.73
C ALA A 571 29.67 -18.86 4.88
N ARG A 572 29.71 -17.64 4.31
CA ARG A 572 30.92 -16.80 4.22
C ARG A 572 30.65 -15.30 4.49
N SER A 573 29.70 -15.00 5.38
CA SER A 573 29.36 -13.62 5.76
C SER A 573 30.55 -12.92 6.44
N ASP A 574 30.94 -13.44 7.60
CA ASP A 574 31.77 -12.73 8.56
C ASP A 574 33.21 -12.56 8.03
N THR A 575 33.72 -13.53 7.26
CA THR A 575 35.05 -13.52 6.64
C THR A 575 35.35 -12.33 5.74
N TYR A 576 34.33 -11.68 5.16
CA TYR A 576 34.52 -10.44 4.38
C TYR A 576 34.39 -9.17 5.24
N ALA A 577 33.66 -9.22 6.37
CA ALA A 577 33.56 -8.11 7.29
C ALA A 577 34.87 -7.93 8.09
N ASP A 578 35.41 -9.03 8.62
CA ASP A 578 36.65 -9.06 9.40
C ASP A 578 37.85 -8.55 8.58
N GLN A 579 37.95 -8.93 7.29
CA GLN A 579 39.01 -8.46 6.37
C GLN A 579 39.01 -6.95 6.11
N PHE A 580 37.89 -6.26 6.34
CA PHE A 580 37.75 -4.81 6.19
C PHE A 580 37.66 -4.09 7.54
N SER A 581 38.02 -4.75 8.64
CA SER A 581 37.98 -4.23 10.01
C SER A 581 36.56 -3.79 10.42
N LEU A 582 35.53 -4.53 9.99
CA LEU A 582 34.11 -4.26 10.26
C LEU A 582 33.52 -5.28 11.25
N GLN A 583 33.13 -4.83 12.44
CA GLN A 583 32.46 -5.67 13.43
C GLN A 583 30.96 -5.35 13.49
N VAL A 584 30.13 -6.28 13.05
CA VAL A 584 28.65 -6.17 13.07
C VAL A 584 28.10 -6.82 14.32
N SER A 585 27.40 -6.04 15.16
CA SER A 585 26.77 -6.56 16.37
C SER A 585 25.73 -7.64 16.05
N LYS A 586 25.82 -8.79 16.73
CA LYS A 586 24.87 -9.90 16.58
C LYS A 586 23.58 -9.69 17.40
N HIS A 587 23.37 -8.48 17.94
CA HIS A 587 22.19 -8.06 18.69
C HIS A 587 21.52 -6.83 18.08
N MET A 588 20.18 -6.85 18.07
CA MET A 588 19.35 -5.69 17.72
C MET A 588 19.62 -4.52 18.68
N THR A 589 19.76 -3.30 18.14
CA THR A 589 19.84 -2.05 18.91
C THR A 589 18.71 -2.01 19.94
N LYS A 590 19.09 -1.97 21.22
CA LYS A 590 18.20 -1.70 22.35
C LYS A 590 18.04 -0.19 22.46
N LEU A 591 16.82 0.30 22.61
CA LEU A 591 16.52 1.71 22.81
C LEU A 591 15.26 1.87 23.66
N SER A 592 15.01 3.06 24.18
CA SER A 592 13.69 3.43 24.69
C SER A 592 12.99 4.37 23.72
N GLY A 593 11.70 4.16 23.52
CA GLY A 593 10.80 5.12 22.90
C GLY A 593 9.89 5.74 23.94
N ARG A 594 8.97 6.59 23.50
CA ARG A 594 7.88 7.15 24.32
C ARG A 594 6.53 6.80 23.69
N VAL A 595 5.47 6.67 24.49
CA VAL A 595 4.11 6.44 24.00
C VAL A 595 3.28 7.69 24.30
N LEU A 596 3.04 8.49 23.26
CA LEU A 596 2.16 9.65 23.31
C LEU A 596 0.72 9.20 23.66
N LEU A 597 -0.02 10.08 24.33
CA LEU A 597 -1.41 9.81 24.69
C LEU A 597 -2.35 10.14 23.51
N PRO A 598 -3.34 9.27 23.22
CA PRO A 598 -4.32 9.51 22.17
C PRO A 598 -5.15 10.77 22.49
N PRO A 599 -5.51 11.58 21.48
CA PRO A 599 -6.28 12.79 21.70
C PRO A 599 -7.73 12.48 22.09
N LYS A 600 -8.31 13.33 22.94
CA LYS A 600 -9.76 13.37 23.11
C LYS A 600 -10.41 13.90 21.83
N LEU A 601 -11.42 13.19 21.35
CA LEU A 601 -12.15 13.45 20.10
C LEU A 601 -13.53 14.03 20.37
N LYS A 602 -14.00 14.90 19.48
CA LYS A 602 -15.32 15.53 19.50
C LYS A 602 -16.22 14.93 18.42
N LEU A 603 -17.42 14.54 18.84
CA LEU A 603 -18.47 13.93 18.03
C LEU A 603 -19.66 14.91 17.89
N GLY A 604 -20.75 14.48 17.25
CA GLY A 604 -21.93 15.31 17.00
C GLY A 604 -22.68 15.67 18.29
N SER A 605 -23.04 16.95 18.44
CA SER A 605 -23.70 17.51 19.64
C SER A 605 -25.10 16.92 19.95
N SER A 606 -25.74 16.32 18.94
CA SER A 606 -27.05 15.66 19.01
C SER A 606 -26.99 14.14 19.27
N GLY A 607 -25.79 13.55 19.38
CA GLY A 607 -25.63 12.18 19.88
C GLY A 607 -25.76 12.09 21.41
N ARG A 608 -25.93 10.87 21.95
CA ARG A 608 -25.84 10.63 23.40
C ARG A 608 -24.38 10.79 23.85
N ILE A 609 -23.46 10.14 23.15
CA ILE A 609 -22.01 10.30 23.34
C ILE A 609 -21.52 11.45 22.45
N LYS A 610 -20.97 12.49 23.07
CA LYS A 610 -20.57 13.75 22.40
C LYS A 610 -19.05 13.94 22.30
N ASP A 611 -18.30 13.20 23.11
CA ASP A 611 -16.84 13.11 23.03
C ASP A 611 -16.37 11.70 23.41
N ILE A 612 -15.14 11.37 23.04
CA ILE A 612 -14.52 10.07 23.30
C ILE A 612 -13.00 10.20 23.36
N THR A 613 -12.35 9.56 24.32
CA THR A 613 -10.89 9.35 24.33
C THR A 613 -10.64 7.88 24.00
N PRO A 614 -10.08 7.53 22.83
CA PRO A 614 -9.77 6.13 22.52
C PRO A 614 -8.74 5.56 23.50
N ASP A 615 -8.89 4.30 23.94
CA ASP A 615 -7.85 3.64 24.73
C ASP A 615 -6.60 3.37 23.84
N ARG A 616 -5.43 3.29 24.48
CA ARG A 616 -4.18 2.74 23.93
C ARG A 616 -4.40 1.32 23.37
N PHE A 617 -5.33 0.56 23.94
CA PHE A 617 -5.73 -0.77 23.50
C PHE A 617 -6.88 -0.79 22.46
N ASP A 618 -7.56 0.33 22.22
CA ASP A 618 -8.67 0.41 21.25
C ASP A 618 -8.15 0.32 19.82
N ARG A 619 -8.30 -0.87 19.23
CA ARG A 619 -7.96 -1.13 17.82
C ARG A 619 -8.84 -0.35 16.85
N GLN A 620 -10.02 0.07 17.29
CA GLN A 620 -10.99 0.89 16.58
C GLN A 620 -12.05 1.41 17.57
N TRP A 621 -12.31 2.71 17.62
CA TRP A 621 -13.40 3.28 18.42
C TRP A 621 -14.76 3.12 17.71
N SER A 622 -15.87 3.18 18.47
CA SER A 622 -17.22 2.91 17.96
C SER A 622 -18.04 4.18 17.78
N PHE A 623 -18.86 4.22 16.72
CA PHE A 623 -20.01 5.14 16.60
C PHE A 623 -21.30 4.44 17.05
N LEU A 624 -21.30 3.86 18.25
CA LEU A 624 -22.54 3.47 18.94
C LEU A 624 -23.06 4.72 19.68
N ASP A 625 -24.37 4.97 19.64
CA ASP A 625 -25.03 6.07 20.37
C ASP A 625 -24.45 7.50 20.14
N SER A 626 -23.71 7.70 19.04
CA SER A 626 -22.99 8.93 18.71
C SER A 626 -23.16 9.32 17.25
N HIS A 627 -23.24 10.63 17.00
CA HIS A 627 -23.33 11.21 15.67
C HIS A 627 -21.98 11.68 15.16
N VAL A 628 -21.85 11.85 13.84
CA VAL A 628 -20.71 12.54 13.23
C VAL A 628 -20.65 14.00 13.69
N ALA A 629 -19.44 14.58 13.74
CA ALA A 629 -19.24 15.97 14.17
C ALA A 629 -20.05 17.00 13.35
N GLU A 630 -20.25 16.75 12.06
CA GLU A 630 -21.10 17.56 11.16
C GLU A 630 -21.68 16.64 10.06
N GLY A 631 -23.02 16.52 10.02
CA GLY A 631 -23.73 15.60 9.13
C GLY A 631 -24.28 16.28 7.86
N SER A 632 -23.89 15.76 6.70
CA SER A 632 -24.40 16.18 5.39
C SER A 632 -25.91 15.91 5.24
N LYS A 633 -26.60 16.80 4.54
CA LYS A 633 -28.03 16.69 4.20
C LYS A 633 -28.19 16.26 2.74
N ILE A 634 -28.60 15.01 2.53
CA ILE A 634 -28.63 14.31 1.24
C ILE A 634 -30.10 14.10 0.83
N LYS A 635 -30.70 15.17 0.30
CA LYS A 635 -32.08 15.17 -0.20
C LYS A 635 -32.22 14.40 -1.52
N SER A 636 -31.20 14.53 -2.38
CA SER A 636 -31.24 14.23 -3.81
C SER A 636 -30.18 13.18 -4.16
N TRP A 637 -30.60 11.91 -4.29
CA TRP A 637 -29.70 10.80 -4.60
C TRP A 637 -30.39 9.67 -5.40
N ALA A 638 -29.56 8.86 -6.06
CA ALA A 638 -29.99 7.74 -6.90
C ALA A 638 -29.09 6.50 -6.74
N LEU A 639 -29.53 5.36 -7.26
CA LEU A 639 -28.78 4.10 -7.25
C LEU A 639 -28.78 3.45 -8.64
N ILE A 640 -27.61 2.96 -9.06
CA ILE A 640 -27.42 2.11 -10.24
C ILE A 640 -26.68 0.81 -9.86
N SER A 641 -27.09 -0.31 -10.44
CA SER A 641 -26.45 -1.63 -10.33
C SER A 641 -25.81 -2.04 -11.65
N PHE A 642 -24.60 -2.59 -11.58
CA PHE A 642 -23.87 -3.17 -12.71
C PHE A 642 -23.64 -4.67 -12.49
N GLY A 643 -24.44 -5.50 -13.18
CA GLY A 643 -24.49 -6.96 -13.03
C GLY A 643 -25.32 -7.42 -11.83
N GLY A 644 -25.02 -8.63 -11.36
CA GLY A 644 -25.70 -9.31 -10.25
C GLY A 644 -26.94 -10.10 -10.69
N THR A 645 -27.32 -11.09 -9.87
CA THR A 645 -28.46 -11.98 -10.12
C THR A 645 -29.78 -11.40 -9.56
N PRO A 646 -30.97 -11.91 -9.94
CA PRO A 646 -32.26 -11.39 -9.44
C PRO A 646 -32.38 -11.42 -7.90
N GLU A 647 -31.80 -12.43 -7.25
CA GLU A 647 -31.80 -12.57 -5.78
C GLU A 647 -30.90 -11.51 -5.13
N GLN A 648 -29.79 -11.16 -5.80
CA GLN A 648 -28.92 -10.07 -5.38
C GLN A 648 -29.61 -8.71 -5.59
N HIS A 649 -30.38 -8.55 -6.66
CA HIS A 649 -31.16 -7.32 -6.92
C HIS A 649 -32.19 -7.07 -5.81
N PHE A 650 -32.88 -8.11 -5.34
CA PHE A 650 -33.80 -8.02 -4.20
C PHE A 650 -33.12 -7.53 -2.91
N CYS A 651 -31.84 -7.84 -2.71
CA CYS A 651 -31.08 -7.36 -1.54
C CYS A 651 -30.85 -5.85 -1.53
N ILE A 652 -31.00 -5.14 -2.65
CA ILE A 652 -30.81 -3.67 -2.71
C ILE A 652 -31.82 -2.95 -1.81
N THR A 653 -33.10 -3.32 -1.82
CA THR A 653 -34.13 -2.64 -1.00
C THR A 653 -33.80 -2.74 0.50
N LYS A 654 -33.34 -3.91 0.94
CA LYS A 654 -32.87 -4.13 2.33
C LYS A 654 -31.62 -3.30 2.63
N PHE A 655 -30.66 -3.25 1.71
CA PHE A 655 -29.46 -2.43 1.82
C PHE A 655 -29.76 -0.92 1.92
N VAL A 656 -30.65 -0.39 1.08
CA VAL A 656 -31.05 1.03 1.09
C VAL A 656 -31.72 1.42 2.41
N ASN A 657 -32.65 0.59 2.90
CA ASN A 657 -33.32 0.83 4.18
C ASN A 657 -32.33 0.79 5.35
N GLN A 658 -31.45 -0.23 5.40
CA GLN A 658 -30.44 -0.34 6.47
C GLN A 658 -29.37 0.75 6.41
N LEU A 659 -28.96 1.19 5.20
CA LEU A 659 -28.04 2.31 5.05
C LEU A 659 -28.68 3.63 5.47
N SER A 660 -29.93 3.90 5.07
CA SER A 660 -30.65 5.13 5.44
C SER A 660 -30.84 5.22 6.96
N ASN A 661 -31.29 4.14 7.60
CA ASN A 661 -31.42 4.08 9.05
C ASN A 661 -30.06 4.21 9.76
N ARG A 662 -28.97 3.68 9.19
CA ARG A 662 -27.64 3.83 9.78
C ARG A 662 -27.04 5.22 9.58
N CYS A 663 -27.34 5.90 8.47
CA CYS A 663 -27.03 7.32 8.28
C CYS A 663 -27.78 8.19 9.31
N GLU A 664 -29.07 7.94 9.51
CA GLU A 664 -29.92 8.63 10.49
C GLU A 664 -29.39 8.47 11.92
N GLN A 665 -29.01 7.24 12.33
CA GLN A 665 -28.32 6.94 13.60
C GLN A 665 -26.94 7.61 13.76
N LEU A 666 -26.35 8.13 12.68
CA LEU A 666 -25.07 8.84 12.70
C LEU A 666 -25.26 10.36 12.56
N GLY A 667 -26.50 10.87 12.49
CA GLY A 667 -26.80 12.29 12.24
C GLY A 667 -26.63 12.71 10.77
N ILE A 668 -26.46 11.78 9.84
CA ILE A 668 -26.34 12.01 8.39
C ILE A 668 -27.74 11.90 7.78
N LEU A 669 -28.30 13.01 7.28
CA LEU A 669 -29.68 13.03 6.80
C LEU A 669 -29.78 12.55 5.35
N LEU A 670 -29.79 11.22 5.16
CA LEU A 670 -30.05 10.57 3.88
C LEU A 670 -31.56 10.35 3.67
N ASN A 671 -32.10 10.86 2.57
CA ASN A 671 -33.51 10.65 2.20
C ASN A 671 -33.80 9.15 2.01
N LYS A 672 -34.85 8.63 2.67
CA LYS A 672 -35.23 7.21 2.65
C LYS A 672 -35.75 6.73 1.29
N LYS A 673 -36.13 7.65 0.39
CA LYS A 673 -36.44 7.35 -1.03
C LYS A 673 -35.36 7.94 -1.94
N THR A 674 -35.02 7.20 -3.00
CA THR A 674 -34.28 7.73 -4.16
C THR A 674 -35.20 8.59 -5.03
N ILE A 675 -34.63 9.49 -5.84
CA ILE A 675 -35.41 10.33 -6.80
C ILE A 675 -36.08 9.47 -7.87
N ILE A 676 -35.34 8.48 -8.36
CA ILE A 676 -35.76 7.51 -9.38
C ILE A 676 -35.68 6.10 -8.80
N SER A 677 -36.38 5.13 -9.39
CA SER A 677 -36.22 3.72 -9.04
C SER A 677 -34.77 3.25 -9.28
N PRO A 678 -34.27 2.26 -8.52
CA PRO A 678 -32.95 1.66 -8.78
C PRO A 678 -32.82 1.16 -10.21
N ILE A 679 -31.76 1.60 -10.91
CA ILE A 679 -31.49 1.19 -12.29
C ILE A 679 -30.62 -0.08 -12.29
N PHE A 680 -30.96 -1.05 -13.12
CA PHE A 680 -30.23 -2.31 -13.26
C PHE A 680 -29.65 -2.43 -14.68
N GLU A 681 -28.33 -2.51 -14.78
CA GLU A 681 -27.59 -2.60 -16.05
C GLU A 681 -26.68 -3.83 -16.08
N ARG A 682 -26.36 -4.31 -17.29
CA ARG A 682 -25.35 -5.36 -17.49
C ARG A 682 -23.95 -4.80 -17.20
N ILE A 683 -23.08 -5.57 -16.53
CA ILE A 683 -21.74 -5.11 -16.15
C ILE A 683 -20.87 -4.71 -17.36
N GLN A 684 -21.13 -5.30 -18.53
CA GLN A 684 -20.49 -4.98 -19.81
C GLN A 684 -20.69 -3.52 -20.25
N LEU A 685 -21.73 -2.82 -19.74
CA LEU A 685 -21.95 -1.39 -20.03
C LEU A 685 -20.76 -0.53 -19.59
N LEU A 686 -20.04 -0.96 -18.54
CA LEU A 686 -18.79 -0.34 -18.08
C LEU A 686 -17.60 -0.49 -19.07
N ASN A 687 -17.79 -1.13 -20.22
CA ASN A 687 -16.80 -1.12 -21.32
C ASN A 687 -17.17 -0.14 -22.44
N ASN A 688 -18.35 0.48 -22.42
CA ASN A 688 -18.75 1.47 -23.41
C ASN A 688 -18.90 2.86 -22.75
N VAL A 689 -17.87 3.69 -22.92
CA VAL A 689 -17.78 5.05 -22.36
C VAL A 689 -18.98 5.92 -22.77
N GLY A 690 -19.39 5.87 -24.04
CA GLY A 690 -20.49 6.70 -24.55
C GLY A 690 -21.86 6.32 -23.99
N ILE A 691 -22.17 5.01 -23.91
CA ILE A 691 -23.42 4.53 -23.30
C ILE A 691 -23.42 4.81 -21.79
N LEU A 692 -22.28 4.63 -21.11
CA LEU A 692 -22.14 4.95 -19.70
C LEU A 692 -22.37 6.44 -19.42
N GLU A 693 -21.76 7.34 -20.20
CA GLU A 693 -22.00 8.77 -20.08
C GLU A 693 -23.46 9.15 -20.38
N GLY A 694 -24.06 8.60 -21.43
CA GLY A 694 -25.47 8.83 -21.76
C GLY A 694 -26.44 8.37 -20.67
N LYS A 695 -26.16 7.24 -19.99
CA LYS A 695 -26.95 6.77 -18.83
C LYS A 695 -26.78 7.70 -17.62
N LEU A 696 -25.55 8.13 -17.32
CA LEU A 696 -25.27 9.03 -16.20
C LEU A 696 -25.88 10.44 -16.42
N LYS A 697 -25.89 10.95 -17.65
CA LYS A 697 -26.60 12.20 -18.03
C LYS A 697 -28.11 12.10 -17.75
N LYS A 698 -28.76 11.03 -18.21
CA LYS A 698 -30.20 10.81 -17.95
C LYS A 698 -30.56 10.72 -16.47
N ILE A 699 -29.68 10.18 -15.63
CA ILE A 699 -29.85 10.17 -14.17
C ILE A 699 -29.72 11.58 -13.58
N GLN A 700 -28.81 12.42 -14.11
CA GLN A 700 -28.66 13.81 -13.71
C GLN A 700 -29.85 14.69 -14.14
N GLU A 701 -30.35 14.48 -15.35
CA GLU A 701 -31.52 15.15 -15.93
C GLU A 701 -32.79 14.80 -15.12
N SER A 702 -32.96 13.53 -14.78
CA SER A 702 -34.05 13.06 -13.89
C SER A 702 -34.00 13.63 -12.46
N ALA A 703 -32.85 14.19 -12.06
CA ALA A 703 -32.66 14.90 -10.80
C ALA A 703 -32.67 16.43 -10.96
N SER A 704 -33.14 16.95 -12.10
CA SER A 704 -33.16 18.37 -12.47
C SER A 704 -31.79 19.05 -12.29
N GLY A 705 -30.70 18.35 -12.61
CA GLY A 705 -29.33 18.85 -12.44
C GLY A 705 -28.79 18.83 -11.00
N ASN A 706 -29.61 18.48 -10.01
CA ASN A 706 -29.34 18.66 -8.58
C ASN A 706 -28.98 17.36 -7.83
N LEU A 707 -28.48 16.32 -8.52
CA LEU A 707 -28.09 15.07 -7.88
C LEU A 707 -26.85 15.26 -6.98
N GLN A 708 -26.98 14.96 -5.69
CA GLN A 708 -25.87 15.07 -4.74
C GLN A 708 -25.02 13.80 -4.71
N LEU A 709 -25.65 12.62 -4.83
CA LEU A 709 -25.00 11.32 -4.66
C LEU A 709 -25.56 10.27 -5.63
N LEU A 710 -24.66 9.52 -6.26
CA LEU A 710 -24.99 8.28 -6.97
C LEU A 710 -24.32 7.08 -6.30
N ILE A 711 -25.13 6.12 -5.83
CA ILE A 711 -24.63 4.85 -5.31
C ILE A 711 -24.50 3.85 -6.46
N CYS A 712 -23.35 3.19 -6.57
CA CYS A 712 -23.06 2.24 -7.64
C CYS A 712 -22.80 0.83 -7.07
N VAL A 713 -23.77 -0.07 -7.19
CA VAL A 713 -23.59 -1.49 -6.82
C VAL A 713 -22.93 -2.21 -8.01
N MET A 714 -21.97 -3.10 -7.74
CA MET A 714 -21.24 -3.85 -8.77
C MET A 714 -21.12 -5.32 -8.38
N GLU A 715 -21.28 -6.22 -9.35
CA GLU A 715 -21.09 -7.67 -9.14
C GLU A 715 -19.66 -8.02 -8.74
N ARG A 716 -18.68 -7.46 -9.46
CA ARG A 716 -17.24 -7.72 -9.29
C ARG A 716 -16.41 -6.47 -9.59
N ARG A 717 -15.13 -6.53 -9.23
CA ARG A 717 -14.14 -5.52 -9.66
C ARG A 717 -14.06 -5.52 -11.19
N HIS A 718 -14.05 -4.34 -11.80
CA HIS A 718 -14.11 -4.16 -13.25
C HIS A 718 -13.27 -2.95 -13.67
N GLN A 719 -12.59 -3.01 -14.83
CA GLN A 719 -11.69 -1.94 -15.28
C GLN A 719 -12.42 -0.61 -15.47
N GLY A 720 -13.64 -0.65 -16.03
CA GLY A 720 -14.52 0.52 -16.19
C GLY A 720 -14.99 1.21 -14.90
N TYR A 721 -14.53 0.77 -13.73
CA TYR A 721 -14.54 1.62 -12.54
C TYR A 721 -13.79 2.94 -12.77
N ALA A 722 -12.68 2.91 -13.52
CA ALA A 722 -11.91 4.09 -13.92
C ALA A 722 -12.78 5.06 -14.74
N ASP A 723 -13.41 4.57 -15.82
CA ASP A 723 -14.31 5.34 -16.68
C ASP A 723 -15.50 5.91 -15.89
N LEU A 724 -16.19 5.09 -15.08
CA LEU A 724 -17.28 5.49 -14.20
C LEU A 724 -16.86 6.65 -13.26
N LYS A 725 -15.65 6.60 -12.72
CA LYS A 725 -15.11 7.67 -11.87
C LYS A 725 -14.80 8.94 -12.66
N ARG A 726 -14.09 8.84 -13.77
CA ARG A 726 -13.78 9.97 -14.64
C ARG A 726 -15.06 10.69 -15.09
N ILE A 727 -15.94 9.98 -15.79
CA ILE A 727 -17.17 10.54 -16.38
C ILE A 727 -18.03 11.22 -15.31
N ALA A 728 -18.29 10.55 -14.19
CA ALA A 728 -19.11 11.14 -13.12
C ALA A 728 -18.50 12.41 -12.53
N GLU A 729 -17.18 12.44 -12.30
CA GLU A 729 -16.51 13.52 -11.55
C GLU A 729 -16.03 14.68 -12.46
N THR A 730 -15.94 14.47 -13.79
CA THR A 730 -15.54 15.48 -14.79
C THR A 730 -16.64 15.87 -15.78
N SER A 731 -17.32 14.91 -16.40
CA SER A 731 -18.36 15.19 -17.41
C SER A 731 -19.68 15.58 -16.77
N ILE A 732 -20.14 14.83 -15.76
CA ILE A 732 -21.46 14.99 -15.14
C ILE A 732 -21.45 15.95 -13.92
N GLY A 733 -20.44 15.82 -13.04
CA GLY A 733 -20.36 16.58 -11.79
C GLY A 733 -21.09 15.92 -10.61
N VAL A 734 -20.98 14.60 -10.46
CA VAL A 734 -21.67 13.82 -9.42
C VAL A 734 -20.68 13.04 -8.56
N VAL A 735 -20.86 13.17 -7.24
CA VAL A 735 -20.15 12.35 -6.25
C VAL A 735 -20.69 10.91 -6.31
N THR A 736 -19.81 9.95 -6.60
CA THR A 736 -20.16 8.53 -6.67
C THR A 736 -19.60 7.70 -5.50
N GLN A 737 -20.43 6.80 -4.95
CA GLN A 737 -20.02 5.83 -3.93
C GLN A 737 -20.34 4.40 -4.38
N CYS A 738 -19.29 3.62 -4.62
CA CYS A 738 -19.40 2.27 -5.17
C CYS A 738 -19.29 1.18 -4.09
N CYS A 739 -19.98 0.06 -4.26
CA CYS A 739 -19.90 -1.13 -3.40
C CYS A 739 -20.03 -2.42 -4.21
N LEU A 740 -19.57 -3.54 -3.66
CA LEU A 740 -19.70 -4.87 -4.28
C LEU A 740 -20.90 -5.62 -3.70
N TYR A 741 -21.59 -6.43 -4.50
CA TYR A 741 -22.67 -7.32 -4.03
C TYR A 741 -22.22 -8.28 -2.92
N SER A 742 -20.94 -8.68 -2.90
CA SER A 742 -20.33 -9.46 -1.81
C SER A 742 -20.40 -8.78 -0.43
N ASN A 743 -20.61 -7.46 -0.38
CA ASN A 743 -20.80 -6.69 0.84
C ASN A 743 -22.29 -6.58 1.22
N LEU A 744 -23.19 -6.68 0.24
CA LEU A 744 -24.64 -6.62 0.42
C LEU A 744 -25.24 -7.96 0.89
N SER A 745 -24.56 -9.08 0.64
CA SER A 745 -24.93 -10.38 1.24
C SER A 745 -24.59 -10.48 2.74
N LYS A 746 -23.68 -9.64 3.24
CA LYS A 746 -23.27 -9.58 4.66
C LYS A 746 -23.25 -8.13 5.18
N LEU A 747 -24.44 -7.53 5.28
CA LEU A 747 -24.69 -6.17 5.78
C LEU A 747 -24.40 -6.03 7.29
N THR A 748 -23.11 -6.05 7.64
CA THR A 748 -22.66 -5.76 9.00
C THR A 748 -22.84 -4.27 9.32
N SER A 749 -23.21 -3.95 10.57
CA SER A 749 -23.27 -2.55 11.04
C SER A 749 -21.94 -1.81 10.83
N GLN A 750 -20.81 -2.51 10.94
CA GLN A 750 -19.49 -1.96 10.68
C GLN A 750 -19.26 -1.58 9.20
N PHE A 751 -19.76 -2.39 8.25
CA PHE A 751 -19.71 -2.04 6.82
C PHE A 751 -20.57 -0.81 6.53
N LEU A 752 -21.82 -0.78 7.01
CA LEU A 752 -22.74 0.35 6.82
C LEU A 752 -22.20 1.63 7.44
N THR A 753 -21.61 1.57 8.65
CA THR A 753 -20.96 2.71 9.30
C THR A 753 -19.80 3.24 8.46
N ASN A 754 -18.87 2.39 8.02
CA ASN A 754 -17.74 2.83 7.19
C ASN A 754 -18.18 3.38 5.81
N LEU A 755 -19.31 2.90 5.28
CA LEU A 755 -19.89 3.41 4.04
C LEU A 755 -20.51 4.80 4.25
N ALA A 756 -21.29 4.99 5.32
CA ALA A 756 -21.89 6.27 5.69
C ALA A 756 -20.83 7.35 5.98
N LEU A 757 -19.75 7.02 6.71
CA LEU A 757 -18.63 7.92 6.95
C LEU A 757 -17.98 8.40 5.64
N LYS A 758 -17.77 7.50 4.68
CA LYS A 758 -17.27 7.86 3.34
C LYS A 758 -18.24 8.75 2.56
N ILE A 759 -19.55 8.54 2.69
CA ILE A 759 -20.58 9.37 2.04
C ILE A 759 -20.57 10.78 2.63
N ASN A 760 -20.55 10.91 3.96
CA ASN A 760 -20.53 12.20 4.67
C ASN A 760 -19.33 13.06 4.27
N ALA A 761 -18.11 12.51 4.36
CA ALA A 761 -16.87 13.19 4.00
C ALA A 761 -16.87 13.69 2.54
N LYS A 762 -17.39 12.87 1.62
CA LYS A 762 -17.52 13.24 0.20
C LYS A 762 -18.53 14.35 -0.08
N LEU A 763 -19.44 14.63 0.85
CA LEU A 763 -20.51 15.61 0.71
C LEU A 763 -20.31 16.78 1.71
N GLY A 764 -19.05 17.06 2.06
CA GLY A 764 -18.64 18.22 2.86
C GLY A 764 -18.80 18.10 4.38
N GLY A 765 -19.33 16.99 4.89
CA GLY A 765 -19.52 16.77 6.34
C GLY A 765 -18.25 16.31 7.07
N CYS A 766 -18.12 16.70 8.34
CA CYS A 766 -17.04 16.27 9.22
C CYS A 766 -17.43 15.01 10.01
N ASN A 767 -16.64 13.95 9.92
CA ASN A 767 -16.92 12.76 10.73
C ASN A 767 -16.49 12.93 12.19
N ILE A 768 -15.31 13.47 12.43
CA ILE A 768 -14.67 13.61 13.75
C ILE A 768 -13.90 14.93 13.77
N ALA A 769 -13.86 15.60 14.92
CA ALA A 769 -12.93 16.69 15.21
C ALA A 769 -12.09 16.33 16.46
N LEU A 770 -11.00 17.08 16.72
CA LEU A 770 -10.35 17.05 18.03
C LEU A 770 -11.21 17.81 19.06
N TYR A 771 -11.14 17.41 20.32
CA TYR A 771 -11.90 18.06 21.40
C TYR A 771 -11.30 19.41 21.77
N SER A 772 -10.01 19.42 22.12
CA SER A 772 -9.20 20.63 22.20
C SER A 772 -8.73 20.99 20.79
N SER A 773 -8.84 22.26 20.39
CA SER A 773 -8.31 22.74 19.10
C SER A 773 -6.77 22.79 19.13
N PHE A 774 -6.13 22.94 17.96
CA PHE A 774 -4.67 23.04 17.89
C PHE A 774 -4.08 24.24 18.68
N PRO A 775 -4.69 25.44 18.71
CA PRO A 775 -4.31 26.51 19.62
C PRO A 775 -4.33 26.14 21.11
N CYS A 776 -5.26 25.29 21.54
CA CYS A 776 -5.31 24.82 22.93
C CYS A 776 -4.27 23.71 23.24
N GLN A 777 -3.67 23.09 22.22
CA GLN A 777 -2.67 22.04 22.37
C GLN A 777 -1.24 22.59 22.27
N ILE A 778 -1.00 23.54 21.36
CA ILE A 778 0.33 24.12 21.07
C ILE A 778 0.20 25.65 21.00
N PRO A 779 -0.14 26.33 22.12
CA PRO A 779 -0.43 27.77 22.15
C PRO A 779 0.78 28.64 21.80
N ARG A 780 2.00 28.09 21.88
CA ARG A 780 3.25 28.76 21.47
C ARG A 780 3.34 28.99 19.95
N ILE A 781 2.75 28.09 19.16
CA ILE A 781 2.82 28.14 17.69
C ILE A 781 1.47 28.52 17.07
N PHE A 782 0.36 28.14 17.70
CA PHE A 782 -0.98 28.29 17.12
C PHE A 782 -1.86 29.21 17.95
N LEU A 783 -2.33 30.29 17.33
CA LEU A 783 -3.33 31.21 17.88
C LEU A 783 -4.65 31.04 17.10
N SER A 784 -5.80 31.16 17.78
CA SER A 784 -7.11 30.98 17.13
C SER A 784 -7.34 31.97 15.99
N GLU A 785 -6.86 33.20 16.13
CA GLU A 785 -7.04 34.28 15.15
C GLU A 785 -6.08 34.25 13.95
N GLU A 786 -5.07 33.39 14.00
CA GLU A 786 -4.03 33.22 12.97
C GLU A 786 -4.20 31.87 12.26
N PRO A 787 -4.86 31.81 11.09
CA PRO A 787 -5.20 30.54 10.48
C PRO A 787 -3.97 29.75 10.03
N VAL A 788 -4.07 28.43 10.09
CA VAL A 788 -3.01 27.52 9.67
C VAL A 788 -3.53 26.60 8.57
N MET A 789 -2.75 26.44 7.51
CA MET A 789 -3.03 25.51 6.43
C MET A 789 -2.13 24.27 6.54
N PHE A 790 -2.75 23.10 6.71
CA PHE A 790 -2.07 21.81 6.59
C PHE A 790 -2.16 21.33 5.14
N MET A 791 -1.02 21.32 4.46
CA MET A 791 -0.89 20.84 3.09
C MET A 791 -0.33 19.42 3.04
N GLY A 792 -0.70 18.66 2.01
CA GLY A 792 -0.17 17.32 1.76
C GLY A 792 0.09 17.10 0.28
N ALA A 793 1.18 16.41 -0.08
CA ALA A 793 1.54 16.12 -1.47
C ALA A 793 2.10 14.70 -1.67
N ASP A 794 1.70 14.06 -2.77
CA ASP A 794 2.12 12.70 -3.20
C ASP A 794 2.28 12.64 -4.74
N VAL A 795 3.23 11.83 -5.20
CA VAL A 795 3.48 11.58 -6.63
C VAL A 795 3.32 10.09 -6.95
N THR A 796 2.26 9.77 -7.69
CA THR A 796 1.96 8.42 -8.17
C THR A 796 2.53 8.21 -9.57
N HIS A 797 3.67 7.54 -9.66
CA HIS A 797 4.29 7.07 -10.92
C HIS A 797 3.49 5.96 -11.63
N PRO A 798 3.75 5.72 -12.94
CA PRO A 798 3.22 4.55 -13.65
C PRO A 798 3.92 3.23 -13.26
N HIS A 799 3.38 2.12 -13.79
CA HIS A 799 3.89 0.76 -13.57
C HIS A 799 5.38 0.61 -13.97
N PRO A 800 6.21 -0.25 -13.34
CA PRO A 800 7.64 -0.38 -13.68
C PRO A 800 7.99 -0.86 -15.10
N LEU A 801 7.02 -1.37 -15.87
CA LEU A 801 7.15 -1.78 -17.28
C LEU A 801 6.38 -0.84 -18.24
N ASP A 802 5.99 0.33 -17.76
CA ASP A 802 5.38 1.40 -18.54
C ASP A 802 6.41 2.52 -18.63
N ASP A 803 6.87 2.85 -19.84
CA ASP A 803 7.98 3.78 -20.09
C ASP A 803 7.51 5.12 -20.68
N SER A 804 6.19 5.36 -20.77
CA SER A 804 5.62 6.52 -21.47
C SER A 804 4.50 7.25 -20.73
N SER A 805 3.71 6.58 -19.89
CA SER A 805 2.62 7.24 -19.15
C SER A 805 3.16 8.34 -18.23
N PRO A 806 2.50 9.51 -18.13
CA PRO A 806 2.95 10.57 -17.24
C PRO A 806 2.87 10.14 -15.76
N SER A 807 3.61 10.81 -14.89
CA SER A 807 3.36 10.77 -13.45
C SER A 807 2.08 11.54 -13.11
N VAL A 808 1.46 11.25 -11.97
CA VAL A 808 0.31 12.03 -11.45
C VAL A 808 0.66 12.54 -10.07
N VAL A 809 0.50 13.85 -9.87
CA VAL A 809 0.61 14.51 -8.58
C VAL A 809 -0.77 14.84 -8.06
N ALA A 810 -0.93 14.79 -6.74
CA ALA A 810 -1.95 15.58 -6.06
C ALA A 810 -1.37 16.37 -4.90
N VAL A 811 -1.91 17.57 -4.72
CA VAL A 811 -1.70 18.44 -3.56
C VAL A 811 -3.04 18.66 -2.89
N VAL A 812 -3.11 18.54 -1.58
CA VAL A 812 -4.30 18.83 -0.77
C VAL A 812 -4.00 19.94 0.24
N ALA A 813 -5.03 20.65 0.68
CA ALA A 813 -4.95 21.57 1.81
C ALA A 813 -6.19 21.46 2.69
N SER A 814 -6.02 21.68 4.00
CA SER A 814 -7.10 21.80 4.98
C SER A 814 -7.86 23.12 4.77
N MET A 815 -9.20 23.09 4.77
CA MET A 815 -10.05 24.24 4.42
C MET A 815 -10.94 24.75 5.57
N ASN A 816 -10.66 24.34 6.80
CA ASN A 816 -11.34 24.89 7.97
C ASN A 816 -10.38 25.02 9.17
N TRP A 817 -10.30 26.21 9.76
CA TRP A 817 -9.53 26.48 10.98
C TRP A 817 -10.49 26.76 12.15
N PRO A 818 -10.23 26.31 13.40
CA PRO A 818 -9.07 25.53 13.86
C PRO A 818 -9.25 23.99 13.81
N SER A 819 -10.30 23.49 13.15
CA SER A 819 -10.63 22.05 13.12
C SER A 819 -9.75 21.19 12.20
N ALA A 820 -9.23 21.77 11.11
CA ALA A 820 -8.33 21.18 10.12
C ALA A 820 -8.68 19.75 9.63
N ASN A 821 -9.98 19.49 9.42
CA ASN A 821 -10.51 18.16 9.12
C ASN A 821 -11.28 18.06 7.77
N LYS A 822 -11.64 19.19 7.14
CA LYS A 822 -12.11 19.24 5.73
C LYS A 822 -10.91 19.52 4.81
N TYR A 823 -10.79 18.80 3.70
CA TYR A 823 -9.67 18.95 2.76
C TYR A 823 -10.13 19.06 1.30
N ILE A 824 -9.49 19.94 0.54
CA ILE A 824 -9.66 20.08 -0.92
C ILE A 824 -8.39 19.64 -1.63
N SER A 825 -8.53 19.03 -2.82
CA SER A 825 -7.41 18.58 -3.67
C SER A 825 -7.30 19.37 -4.96
N ARG A 826 -6.06 19.55 -5.43
CA ARG A 826 -5.70 19.79 -6.83
C ARG A 826 -4.86 18.62 -7.33
N MET A 827 -4.97 18.32 -8.62
CA MET A 827 -4.24 17.24 -9.27
C MET A 827 -3.67 17.74 -10.59
N ARG A 828 -2.51 17.21 -10.98
CA ARG A 828 -1.88 17.45 -12.29
C ARG A 828 -1.21 16.16 -12.77
N SER A 829 -1.16 15.98 -14.08
CA SER A 829 -0.21 15.06 -14.72
C SER A 829 1.12 15.79 -14.89
N GLN A 830 2.23 15.05 -14.82
CA GLN A 830 3.58 15.60 -14.98
C GLN A 830 4.53 14.58 -15.62
N THR A 831 5.76 15.00 -15.90
CA THR A 831 6.77 14.22 -16.65
C THR A 831 6.97 12.81 -16.11
N HIS A 832 7.21 11.87 -17.04
CA HIS A 832 7.39 10.44 -16.75
C HIS A 832 8.46 10.22 -15.65
N ARG A 833 8.06 9.57 -14.55
CA ARG A 833 8.90 9.27 -13.37
C ARG A 833 9.64 10.47 -12.73
N LYS A 834 9.28 11.72 -13.04
CA LYS A 834 9.77 12.88 -12.29
C LYS A 834 9.10 12.90 -10.91
N GLU A 835 9.92 12.90 -9.86
CA GLU A 835 9.47 12.92 -8.45
C GLU A 835 9.12 14.35 -7.99
N ILE A 836 9.88 15.36 -8.43
CA ILE A 836 9.68 16.76 -8.03
C ILE A 836 8.42 17.31 -8.70
N ILE A 837 7.59 18.05 -7.96
CA ILE A 837 6.30 18.54 -8.45
C ILE A 837 6.45 19.74 -9.38
N GLU A 838 6.05 19.59 -10.65
CA GLU A 838 6.30 20.59 -11.71
C GLU A 838 5.39 21.82 -11.69
N GLN A 839 4.20 21.72 -11.09
CA GLN A 839 3.19 22.79 -11.02
C GLN A 839 2.71 23.02 -9.58
N LEU A 840 3.63 22.95 -8.61
CA LEU A 840 3.28 23.11 -7.20
C LEU A 840 2.80 24.53 -6.91
N ASP A 841 3.37 25.54 -7.58
CA ASP A 841 3.00 26.94 -7.44
C ASP A 841 1.52 27.15 -7.83
N VAL A 842 1.08 26.60 -8.97
CA VAL A 842 -0.29 26.71 -9.46
C VAL A 842 -1.24 25.97 -8.53
N MET A 843 -0.91 24.74 -8.16
CA MET A 843 -1.76 23.94 -7.25
C MET A 843 -1.86 24.55 -5.86
N ALA A 844 -0.79 25.16 -5.33
CA ALA A 844 -0.82 25.89 -4.06
C ALA A 844 -1.66 27.18 -4.18
N GLY A 845 -1.59 27.89 -5.31
CA GLY A 845 -2.40 29.10 -5.55
C GLY A 845 -3.89 28.78 -5.58
N GLU A 846 -4.28 27.77 -6.36
CA GLU A 846 -5.64 27.23 -6.42
C GLU A 846 -6.18 26.68 -5.07
N LEU A 847 -5.33 26.55 -4.05
CA LEU A 847 -5.68 26.14 -2.68
C LEU A 847 -5.68 27.33 -1.70
N LEU A 848 -4.71 28.25 -1.80
CA LEU A 848 -4.66 29.50 -1.01
C LEU A 848 -5.85 30.41 -1.33
N GLU A 849 -6.21 30.57 -2.60
CA GLU A 849 -7.42 31.27 -3.01
C GLU A 849 -8.68 30.64 -2.39
N GLU A 850 -8.74 29.32 -2.33
CA GLU A 850 -9.94 28.62 -1.86
C GLU A 850 -10.04 28.68 -0.33
N PHE A 851 -8.92 28.60 0.37
CA PHE A 851 -8.83 28.86 1.80
C PHE A 851 -9.24 30.29 2.15
N LEU A 852 -8.81 31.29 1.36
CA LEU A 852 -9.23 32.68 1.55
C LEU A 852 -10.75 32.85 1.41
N LYS A 853 -11.40 32.08 0.52
CA LYS A 853 -12.87 32.09 0.33
C LYS A 853 -13.62 31.37 1.45
N GLU A 854 -13.10 30.26 1.98
CA GLU A 854 -13.75 29.45 3.02
C GLU A 854 -13.47 29.96 4.46
N VAL A 855 -12.32 30.62 4.70
CA VAL A 855 -11.85 31.07 6.02
C VAL A 855 -11.85 32.60 6.16
N GLY A 856 -11.92 33.35 5.05
CA GLY A 856 -11.96 34.82 5.05
C GLY A 856 -10.61 35.52 5.35
N LYS A 857 -9.56 34.76 5.63
CA LYS A 857 -8.18 35.21 5.90
C LYS A 857 -7.20 34.28 5.17
N LEU A 858 -6.04 34.80 4.75
CA LEU A 858 -4.91 33.95 4.35
C LEU A 858 -4.30 33.27 5.59
N PRO A 859 -3.68 32.08 5.46
CA PRO A 859 -3.08 31.38 6.59
C PRO A 859 -1.72 31.98 6.99
N SER A 860 -1.56 32.38 8.25
CA SER A 860 -0.28 32.87 8.78
C SER A 860 0.84 31.82 8.74
N ARG A 861 0.48 30.52 8.70
CA ARG A 861 1.41 29.38 8.72
C ARG A 861 0.99 28.28 7.76
N ILE A 862 1.97 27.66 7.09
CA ILE A 862 1.76 26.51 6.20
C ILE A 862 2.60 25.32 6.69
N ILE A 863 1.93 24.22 7.01
CA ILE A 863 2.57 22.96 7.43
C ILE A 863 2.45 21.96 6.28
N PHE A 864 3.55 21.68 5.59
CA PHE A 864 3.56 20.94 4.32
C PHE A 864 4.10 19.51 4.48
N PHE A 865 3.25 18.51 4.25
CA PHE A 865 3.60 17.08 4.35
C PHE A 865 3.83 16.43 2.99
N ARG A 866 5.02 15.88 2.76
CA ARG A 866 5.43 15.32 1.46
C ARG A 866 5.72 13.81 1.53
N ASP A 867 4.83 12.97 0.99
CA ASP A 867 5.07 11.51 0.90
C ASP A 867 5.99 11.15 -0.29
N GLY A 868 6.56 9.95 -0.27
CA GLY A 868 7.25 9.30 -1.40
C GLY A 868 8.74 9.59 -1.56
N VAL A 869 9.22 10.76 -1.14
CA VAL A 869 10.58 11.26 -1.45
C VAL A 869 11.70 10.45 -0.78
N SER A 870 12.78 10.16 -1.51
CA SER A 870 13.97 9.49 -0.98
C SER A 870 14.98 10.47 -0.35
N GLU A 871 15.77 10.00 0.63
CA GLU A 871 16.83 10.78 1.30
C GLU A 871 17.75 11.50 0.30
N THR A 872 18.16 10.78 -0.76
CA THR A 872 19.00 11.28 -1.87
C THR A 872 18.36 12.38 -2.73
N GLN A 873 17.09 12.73 -2.49
CA GLN A 873 16.37 13.80 -3.17
C GLN A 873 15.97 14.95 -2.25
N PHE A 874 16.18 14.85 -0.92
CA PHE A 874 15.70 15.81 0.08
C PHE A 874 16.06 17.28 -0.26
N TYR A 875 17.34 17.60 -0.41
CA TYR A 875 17.78 18.96 -0.76
C TYR A 875 17.15 19.48 -2.06
N LYS A 876 17.11 18.65 -3.11
CA LYS A 876 16.59 19.07 -4.42
C LYS A 876 15.07 19.28 -4.40
N VAL A 877 14.33 18.39 -3.74
CA VAL A 877 12.88 18.54 -3.51
C VAL A 877 12.61 19.77 -2.66
N LEU A 878 13.30 19.97 -1.53
CA LEU A 878 13.12 21.15 -0.70
C LEU A 878 13.35 22.43 -1.51
N LYS A 879 14.47 22.52 -2.24
CA LYS A 879 14.83 23.72 -3.00
C LYS A 879 13.82 24.08 -4.09
N GLU A 880 13.37 23.10 -4.88
CA GLU A 880 12.40 23.35 -5.97
C GLU A 880 10.96 23.54 -5.43
N GLU A 881 10.51 22.71 -4.47
CA GLU A 881 9.13 22.76 -3.96
C GLU A 881 8.90 23.90 -2.96
N MET A 882 9.86 24.24 -2.09
CA MET A 882 9.77 25.43 -1.22
C MET A 882 9.74 26.72 -2.05
N HIS A 883 10.59 26.82 -3.08
CA HIS A 883 10.59 27.98 -3.97
C HIS A 883 9.24 28.15 -4.68
N ALA A 884 8.63 27.06 -5.17
CA ALA A 884 7.31 27.09 -5.79
C ALA A 884 6.22 27.60 -4.83
N VAL A 885 6.20 27.13 -3.56
CA VAL A 885 5.23 27.62 -2.55
C VAL A 885 5.48 29.09 -2.20
N ARG A 886 6.75 29.50 -2.06
CA ARG A 886 7.15 30.90 -1.82
C ARG A 886 6.70 31.84 -2.93
N THR A 887 6.99 31.49 -4.17
CA THR A 887 6.60 32.27 -5.37
C THR A 887 5.08 32.44 -5.48
N THR A 888 4.29 31.47 -5.03
CA THR A 888 2.83 31.62 -4.93
C THR A 888 2.41 32.55 -3.79
N CYS A 889 3.04 32.48 -2.63
CA CYS A 889 2.74 33.41 -1.53
C CYS A 889 3.03 34.86 -1.94
N SER A 890 4.14 35.10 -2.65
CA SER A 890 4.51 36.43 -3.17
C SER A 890 3.50 37.06 -4.14
N ARG A 891 2.48 36.33 -4.61
CA ARG A 891 1.36 36.89 -5.40
C ARG A 891 0.42 37.77 -4.58
N TYR A 892 0.47 37.68 -3.25
CA TYR A 892 -0.29 38.52 -2.34
C TYR A 892 0.64 39.57 -1.70
N PRO A 893 0.38 40.88 -1.85
CA PRO A 893 1.26 41.93 -1.30
C PRO A 893 1.54 41.77 0.19
N GLY A 894 2.81 41.81 0.57
CA GLY A 894 3.28 41.69 1.97
C GLY A 894 3.16 40.28 2.60
N TYR A 895 2.51 39.32 1.95
CA TYR A 895 2.21 38.01 2.55
C TYR A 895 3.43 37.08 2.58
N LYS A 896 3.96 36.87 3.80
CA LYS A 896 5.10 35.99 4.09
C LYS A 896 4.75 35.02 5.22
N PRO A 897 4.02 33.92 4.95
CA PRO A 897 3.65 32.94 5.97
C PRO A 897 4.88 32.15 6.44
N LEU A 898 4.86 31.68 7.70
CA LEU A 898 5.89 30.78 8.23
C LEU A 898 5.65 29.35 7.72
N ILE A 899 6.68 28.72 7.16
CA ILE A 899 6.56 27.39 6.54
C ILE A 899 7.37 26.33 7.29
N THR A 900 6.73 25.18 7.52
CA THR A 900 7.39 23.94 7.99
C THR A 900 7.22 22.86 6.93
N PHE A 901 8.32 22.29 6.42
CA PHE A 901 8.32 21.28 5.37
C PHE A 901 8.74 19.93 5.93
N ILE A 902 7.85 18.94 5.91
CA ILE A 902 8.03 17.64 6.56
C ILE A 902 7.90 16.54 5.51
N VAL A 903 9.00 15.85 5.22
CA VAL A 903 8.96 14.64 4.40
C VAL A 903 8.45 13.47 5.25
N VAL A 904 7.58 12.67 4.64
CA VAL A 904 6.91 11.54 5.26
C VAL A 904 7.29 10.27 4.50
N GLN A 905 7.79 9.26 5.20
CA GLN A 905 8.30 8.03 4.61
C GLN A 905 7.67 6.80 5.27
N LYS A 906 6.58 6.30 4.67
CA LYS A 906 5.90 5.06 5.09
C LYS A 906 6.49 3.79 4.43
N ARG A 907 7.52 3.92 3.59
CA ARG A 907 8.09 2.81 2.78
C ARG A 907 9.57 2.54 3.08
N HIS A 908 9.89 2.25 4.34
CA HIS A 908 11.25 1.91 4.79
C HIS A 908 11.37 0.53 5.47
N HIS A 909 12.61 0.18 5.83
CA HIS A 909 12.98 -1.12 6.40
C HIS A 909 13.13 -1.11 7.94
N THR A 910 13.15 0.05 8.61
CA THR A 910 13.01 0.14 10.08
C THR A 910 11.76 -0.57 10.58
N ARG A 911 11.92 -1.37 11.64
CA ARG A 911 10.87 -2.02 12.46
C ARG A 911 11.26 -1.89 13.93
N LEU A 912 10.25 -1.80 14.78
CA LEU A 912 10.37 -1.70 16.23
C LEU A 912 9.61 -2.86 16.87
N PHE A 913 10.18 -3.44 17.92
CA PHE A 913 9.66 -4.57 18.66
C PHE A 913 9.74 -4.27 20.16
N HIS A 914 8.87 -4.86 20.98
CA HIS A 914 9.06 -4.85 22.43
C HIS A 914 10.41 -5.49 22.81
N ARG A 915 11.09 -4.92 23.81
CA ARG A 915 12.28 -5.53 24.44
C ARG A 915 11.81 -6.62 25.40
N GLU A 916 12.37 -7.82 25.28
CA GLU A 916 12.17 -8.88 26.27
C GLU A 916 12.73 -8.41 27.63
N ARG A 917 11.96 -8.55 28.72
CA ARG A 917 12.48 -8.49 30.10
C ARG A 917 12.89 -9.91 30.51
N ASN A 918 14.09 -10.06 31.07
CA ASN A 918 14.59 -11.34 31.57
C ASN A 918 13.58 -11.99 32.54
N GLY A 919 13.42 -13.32 32.46
CA GLY A 919 12.64 -14.10 33.43
C GLY A 919 11.12 -14.15 33.23
N SER A 920 10.53 -13.41 32.26
CA SER A 920 9.09 -13.51 31.98
C SER A 920 8.79 -13.80 30.51
N SER A 921 8.01 -14.86 30.25
CA SER A 921 7.43 -15.21 28.94
C SER A 921 6.25 -14.28 28.61
N SER A 922 6.49 -12.96 28.66
CA SER A 922 5.43 -11.96 28.62
C SER A 922 4.60 -12.03 27.33
N HIS A 923 3.26 -11.91 27.45
CA HIS A 923 2.31 -11.92 26.33
C HIS A 923 2.53 -10.82 25.27
N TYR A 924 3.51 -9.92 25.45
CA TYR A 924 3.84 -8.81 24.54
C TYR A 924 4.83 -9.17 23.42
N SER A 925 5.49 -10.35 23.46
CA SER A 925 6.46 -10.77 22.43
C SER A 925 5.85 -10.88 21.02
N ASP A 926 4.60 -11.34 20.95
CA ASP A 926 3.78 -11.46 19.74
C ASP A 926 3.02 -10.19 19.39
N GLN A 927 3.06 -9.16 20.24
CA GLN A 927 2.28 -7.94 20.07
C GLN A 927 3.06 -6.86 19.33
N ASN A 928 2.32 -6.06 18.56
CA ASN A 928 2.86 -4.87 17.93
C ASN A 928 2.99 -3.75 18.96
N ILE A 929 4.00 -2.88 18.77
CA ILE A 929 4.14 -1.64 19.53
C ILE A 929 2.85 -0.79 19.43
N PRO A 930 2.43 -0.12 20.52
CA PRO A 930 1.14 0.56 20.58
C PRO A 930 1.10 1.83 19.70
N PRO A 931 -0.11 2.29 19.33
CA PRO A 931 -0.33 3.64 18.80
C PRO A 931 0.32 4.69 19.71
N GLY A 932 0.93 5.71 19.11
CA GLY A 932 1.63 6.77 19.86
C GLY A 932 3.09 6.47 20.17
N THR A 933 3.61 5.28 19.85
CA THR A 933 5.04 4.96 20.03
C THR A 933 5.91 5.84 19.13
N VAL A 934 6.70 6.73 19.72
CA VAL A 934 7.72 7.57 19.11
C VAL A 934 9.12 7.01 19.40
N VAL A 935 10.00 7.10 18.40
CA VAL A 935 11.46 6.94 18.55
C VAL A 935 12.15 8.06 17.78
N ASP A 936 12.70 9.02 18.52
CA ASP A 936 13.44 10.19 18.03
C ASP A 936 14.94 10.16 18.41
N THR A 937 15.39 9.09 19.07
CA THR A 937 16.78 8.88 19.52
C THR A 937 17.37 7.55 19.02
N VAL A 938 18.69 7.39 19.19
CA VAL A 938 19.50 6.19 18.90
C VAL A 938 19.58 5.78 17.42
N ILE A 939 18.45 5.46 16.78
CA ILE A 939 18.35 4.99 15.38
C ILE A 939 17.93 6.10 14.38
N THR A 940 17.71 7.31 14.90
CA THR A 940 17.47 8.54 14.15
C THR A 940 18.77 9.14 13.63
N HIS A 941 18.65 10.14 12.76
CA HIS A 941 19.78 10.85 12.19
C HIS A 941 20.58 11.61 13.27
N PRO A 942 21.93 11.68 13.17
CA PRO A 942 22.75 12.29 14.23
C PRO A 942 22.40 13.75 14.56
N ARG A 943 22.07 14.58 13.54
CA ARG A 943 21.95 16.05 13.66
C ARG A 943 20.62 16.64 13.17
N GLU A 944 20.10 16.13 12.05
CA GLU A 944 18.86 16.62 11.42
C GLU A 944 17.61 16.21 12.22
N PHE A 945 16.48 16.90 11.98
CA PHE A 945 15.24 16.74 12.76
C PHE A 945 14.33 15.61 12.22
N ASP A 946 14.68 14.36 12.53
CA ASP A 946 13.90 13.16 12.18
C ASP A 946 13.34 12.39 13.38
N PHE A 947 12.26 11.64 13.16
CA PHE A 947 11.71 10.68 14.13
C PHE A 947 10.83 9.61 13.48
N TYR A 948 10.66 8.49 14.17
CA TYR A 948 9.71 7.43 13.82
C TYR A 948 8.48 7.51 14.72
N LEU A 949 7.28 7.52 14.15
CA LEU A 949 6.01 7.49 14.88
C LEU A 949 5.14 6.31 14.41
N CYS A 950 4.82 5.39 15.32
CA CYS A 950 3.79 4.37 15.11
C CYS A 950 2.42 4.90 15.55
N SER A 951 1.77 5.68 14.70
CA SER A 951 0.45 6.27 14.96
C SER A 951 -0.74 5.30 14.86
N HIS A 952 -0.54 3.98 14.80
CA HIS A 952 -1.62 3.04 14.46
C HIS A 952 -1.43 1.64 15.06
N TRP A 953 -2.54 0.90 15.21
CA TRP A 953 -2.51 -0.49 15.64
C TRP A 953 -2.20 -1.45 14.49
N GLY A 954 -1.11 -2.22 14.61
CA GLY A 954 -0.77 -3.31 13.70
C GLY A 954 -1.70 -4.51 13.88
N THR A 955 -2.82 -4.56 13.16
CA THR A 955 -3.81 -5.66 13.28
C THR A 955 -3.29 -7.00 12.73
N LYS A 956 -2.33 -6.98 11.80
CA LYS A 956 -1.75 -8.17 11.14
C LYS A 956 -0.29 -7.91 10.78
N GLY A 957 0.53 -8.95 10.91
CA GLY A 957 1.98 -8.86 10.69
C GLY A 957 2.68 -7.94 11.68
N THR A 958 3.88 -7.47 11.33
CA THR A 958 4.64 -6.49 12.12
C THR A 958 4.34 -5.06 11.68
N SER A 959 4.00 -4.18 12.63
CA SER A 959 3.82 -2.73 12.44
C SER A 959 5.04 -2.10 11.76
N ARG A 960 4.77 -1.15 10.87
CA ARG A 960 5.78 -0.22 10.38
C ARG A 960 5.46 1.18 10.97
N PRO A 961 6.29 1.72 11.88
CA PRO A 961 6.19 3.14 12.22
C PRO A 961 6.46 3.96 10.95
N THR A 962 5.90 5.15 10.84
CA THR A 962 6.24 6.05 9.72
C THR A 962 7.37 6.97 10.14
N HIS A 963 8.36 7.11 9.29
CA HIS A 963 9.47 8.04 9.46
C HIS A 963 9.04 9.43 9.00
N TYR A 964 9.25 10.43 9.84
CA TYR A 964 9.03 11.84 9.57
C TYR A 964 10.37 12.55 9.65
N HIS A 965 10.65 13.43 8.69
CA HIS A 965 11.90 14.17 8.63
C HIS A 965 11.55 15.62 8.28
N VAL A 966 11.78 16.54 9.22
CA VAL A 966 11.55 17.98 9.01
C VAL A 966 12.74 18.52 8.23
N LEU A 967 12.51 18.96 6.99
CA LEU A 967 13.57 19.49 6.13
C LEU A 967 13.81 20.99 6.34
N TRP A 968 12.77 21.71 6.74
CA TRP A 968 12.78 23.16 6.95
C TRP A 968 11.72 23.53 7.97
N ASP A 969 12.01 24.46 8.88
CA ASP A 969 11.04 24.90 9.88
C ASP A 969 11.27 26.34 10.36
N GLU A 970 10.40 27.25 9.93
CA GLU A 970 10.36 28.64 10.42
C GLU A 970 9.45 28.82 11.64
N ASN A 971 8.61 27.83 11.95
CA ASN A 971 7.78 27.87 13.15
C ASN A 971 8.58 27.48 14.40
N ASN A 972 9.79 26.93 14.23
CA ASN A 972 10.69 26.54 15.32
C ASN A 972 10.00 25.60 16.31
N PHE A 973 9.35 24.54 15.82
CA PHE A 973 8.72 23.50 16.65
C PHE A 973 9.74 22.80 17.54
N ARG A 974 9.30 22.36 18.72
CA ARG A 974 10.02 21.40 19.57
C ARG A 974 9.63 19.98 19.15
N SER A 975 10.43 18.98 19.54
CA SER A 975 10.17 17.57 19.21
C SER A 975 8.77 17.12 19.61
N ASP A 976 8.36 17.32 20.86
CA ASP A 976 7.04 16.88 21.34
C ASP A 976 5.88 17.58 20.60
N GLU A 977 6.00 18.87 20.33
CA GLU A 977 4.93 19.64 19.66
C GLU A 977 4.64 19.11 18.24
N VAL A 978 5.68 18.88 17.42
CA VAL A 978 5.48 18.35 16.06
C VAL A 978 5.08 16.87 16.07
N GLN A 979 5.61 16.08 17.02
CA GLN A 979 5.25 14.67 17.19
C GLN A 979 3.77 14.51 17.61
N GLN A 980 3.31 15.32 18.57
CA GLN A 980 1.95 15.31 19.08
C GLN A 980 0.95 15.92 18.07
N LEU A 981 1.34 16.97 17.34
CA LEU A 981 0.58 17.50 16.20
C LEU A 981 0.28 16.40 15.16
N ILE A 982 1.31 15.68 14.73
CA ILE A 982 1.19 14.61 13.72
C ILE A 982 0.42 13.41 14.31
N HIS A 983 0.68 13.04 15.56
CA HIS A 983 -0.06 11.97 16.25
C HIS A 983 -1.55 12.28 16.30
N ASN A 984 -1.94 13.48 16.71
CA ASN A 984 -3.33 13.87 16.88
C ASN A 984 -4.05 14.02 15.53
N LEU A 985 -3.37 14.56 14.51
CA LEU A 985 -3.87 14.54 13.13
C LEU A 985 -4.17 13.10 12.66
N CYS A 986 -3.38 12.08 13.02
CA CYS A 986 -3.68 10.69 12.64
C CYS A 986 -5.02 10.12 13.15
N TYR A 987 -5.75 10.81 14.04
CA TYR A 987 -7.10 10.42 14.49
C TYR A 987 -8.24 11.09 13.70
N THR A 988 -7.98 12.12 12.90
CA THR A 988 -9.02 12.88 12.15
C THR A 988 -9.30 12.34 10.73
N PHE A 989 -8.74 11.19 10.36
CA PHE A 989 -8.88 10.61 9.01
C PHE A 989 -10.30 10.11 8.73
N ALA A 990 -11.02 10.79 7.85
CA ALA A 990 -12.47 10.68 7.72
C ALA A 990 -13.02 9.32 7.26
N ARG A 991 -12.18 8.38 6.78
CA ARG A 991 -12.65 7.10 6.20
C ARG A 991 -12.86 5.96 7.20
N CYS A 992 -12.43 6.08 8.46
CA CYS A 992 -12.58 5.02 9.47
C CYS A 992 -12.41 5.52 10.91
N THR A 993 -12.91 4.76 11.89
CA THR A 993 -12.80 5.07 13.32
C THR A 993 -11.57 4.45 13.99
N ARG A 994 -10.40 4.57 13.35
CA ARG A 994 -9.12 4.07 13.87
C ARG A 994 -8.00 5.03 13.49
N PRO A 995 -6.92 5.14 14.28
CA PRO A 995 -5.85 6.06 13.94
C PRO A 995 -5.01 5.48 12.79
N VAL A 996 -4.60 6.34 11.87
CA VAL A 996 -3.94 5.93 10.62
C VAL A 996 -2.42 6.03 10.67
N SER A 997 -1.74 5.11 9.97
CA SER A 997 -0.27 5.05 9.85
C SER A 997 0.36 6.19 9.05
N LEU A 998 -0.42 7.09 8.47
CA LEU A 998 0.07 8.19 7.64
C LEU A 998 -0.75 9.44 8.00
N VAL A 999 -0.09 10.57 8.23
CA VAL A 999 -0.77 11.83 8.56
C VAL A 999 -1.81 12.19 7.48
N PRO A 1000 -3.03 12.62 7.83
CA PRO A 1000 -4.13 12.74 6.87
C PRO A 1000 -3.84 13.59 5.63
N PRO A 1001 -3.13 14.74 5.67
CA PRO A 1001 -2.83 15.50 4.45
C PRO A 1001 -2.07 14.66 3.42
N ALA A 1002 -0.99 14.00 3.83
CA ALA A 1002 -0.24 13.07 2.95
C ALA A 1002 -1.11 11.89 2.48
N TYR A 1003 -1.97 11.34 3.36
CA TYR A 1003 -2.84 10.22 2.99
C TYR A 1003 -3.98 10.64 2.03
N TYR A 1004 -4.52 11.85 2.15
CA TYR A 1004 -5.49 12.40 1.22
C TYR A 1004 -4.84 12.75 -0.12
N ALA A 1005 -3.60 13.27 -0.12
CA ALA A 1005 -2.82 13.46 -1.34
C ALA A 1005 -2.62 12.13 -2.09
N HIS A 1006 -2.21 11.07 -1.40
CA HIS A 1006 -2.06 9.73 -1.98
C HIS A 1006 -3.38 9.20 -2.59
N LEU A 1007 -4.52 9.44 -1.93
CA LEU A 1007 -5.85 9.06 -2.45
C LEU A 1007 -6.27 9.88 -3.68
N ALA A 1008 -5.91 11.17 -3.72
CA ALA A 1008 -6.16 12.03 -4.86
C ALA A 1008 -5.23 11.69 -6.04
N ALA A 1009 -3.93 11.50 -5.82
CA ALA A 1009 -2.98 11.11 -6.87
C ALA A 1009 -3.35 9.76 -7.50
N TYR A 1010 -3.78 8.79 -6.68
CA TYR A 1010 -4.37 7.53 -7.16
C TYR A 1010 -5.67 7.74 -7.95
N ARG A 1011 -6.54 8.69 -7.57
CA ARG A 1011 -7.75 9.02 -8.34
C ARG A 1011 -7.42 9.66 -9.69
N GLY A 1012 -6.46 10.58 -9.74
CA GLY A 1012 -5.96 11.16 -10.99
C GLY A 1012 -5.32 10.11 -11.91
N ARG A 1013 -4.59 9.12 -11.35
CA ARG A 1013 -4.10 7.95 -12.10
C ARG A 1013 -5.25 7.16 -12.72
N LEU A 1014 -6.35 6.91 -11.99
CA LEU A 1014 -7.52 6.22 -12.54
C LEU A 1014 -8.17 6.98 -13.71
N TYR A 1015 -8.10 8.31 -13.77
CA TYR A 1015 -8.63 9.06 -14.92
C TYR A 1015 -7.82 8.82 -16.21
N LEU A 1016 -6.54 8.42 -16.09
CA LEU A 1016 -5.66 8.05 -17.19
C LEU A 1016 -5.72 6.56 -17.56
N GLU A 1017 -6.22 5.69 -16.67
CA GLU A 1017 -6.45 4.27 -17.01
C GLU A 1017 -7.65 4.18 -17.98
N ARG A 1018 -7.34 4.04 -19.30
CA ARG A 1018 -8.20 4.16 -20.50
C ARG A 1018 -8.36 5.59 -21.06
N SER A 1019 -7.36 6.02 -21.83
CA SER A 1019 -7.60 6.40 -23.23
C SER A 1019 -7.49 5.15 -24.12
N ASP A 1020 -8.22 5.10 -25.24
CA ASP A 1020 -8.40 3.88 -26.03
C ASP A 1020 -7.16 3.37 -26.78
N THR A 1021 -7.26 2.13 -27.23
CA THR A 1021 -6.26 1.43 -28.06
C THR A 1021 -6.13 2.05 -29.46
N THR A 1022 -5.32 3.09 -29.58
CA THR A 1022 -4.55 3.46 -30.79
C THR A 1022 -3.55 4.55 -30.42
N MET A 1023 -2.30 4.45 -30.90
CA MET A 1023 -1.30 5.51 -31.11
C MET A 1023 0.10 4.88 -31.19
N TYR A 1024 0.43 4.30 -32.36
CA TYR A 1024 1.83 4.31 -32.78
C TYR A 1024 2.16 5.75 -33.20
N ARG A 1025 2.82 6.53 -32.34
CA ARG A 1025 3.39 7.83 -32.73
C ARG A 1025 4.83 7.98 -32.25
N VAL A 1026 5.71 8.23 -33.21
CA VAL A 1026 7.12 8.55 -33.01
C VAL A 1026 7.23 10.07 -32.91
N THR A 1027 7.26 10.60 -31.69
CA THR A 1027 7.64 11.98 -31.33
C THR A 1027 7.59 12.12 -29.79
N PRO A 1028 8.37 13.03 -29.16
CA PRO A 1028 8.28 13.28 -27.73
C PRO A 1028 6.98 14.04 -27.40
N LEU A 1029 5.97 13.31 -26.93
CA LEU A 1029 4.63 13.85 -26.67
C LEU A 1029 4.60 14.74 -25.42
N GLN A 1030 3.90 15.87 -25.52
CA GLN A 1030 3.52 16.70 -24.36
C GLN A 1030 2.74 15.86 -23.34
N THR A 1031 2.95 16.12 -22.05
CA THR A 1031 2.28 15.39 -20.96
C THR A 1031 0.77 15.62 -21.01
N VAL A 1032 0.01 14.58 -21.38
CA VAL A 1032 -1.45 14.64 -21.50
C VAL A 1032 -2.08 15.19 -20.21
N PRO A 1033 -2.83 16.31 -20.26
CA PRO A 1033 -3.40 16.93 -19.08
C PRO A 1033 -4.50 16.06 -18.46
N LEU A 1034 -4.63 16.09 -17.13
CA LEU A 1034 -5.78 15.47 -16.46
C LEU A 1034 -7.09 16.19 -16.86
N PRO A 1035 -8.21 15.45 -16.99
CA PRO A 1035 -9.51 16.06 -17.26
C PRO A 1035 -9.94 16.95 -16.09
N LYS A 1036 -10.51 18.12 -16.41
CA LYS A 1036 -10.96 19.10 -15.40
C LYS A 1036 -12.16 18.55 -14.62
N LEU A 1037 -12.09 18.59 -13.30
CA LEU A 1037 -13.22 18.32 -12.40
C LEU A 1037 -14.28 19.42 -12.52
N ARG A 1038 -15.56 19.08 -12.33
CA ARG A 1038 -16.63 20.10 -12.18
C ARG A 1038 -16.47 20.87 -10.87
N ASP A 1039 -16.91 22.13 -10.88
CA ASP A 1039 -16.73 23.05 -9.75
C ASP A 1039 -17.43 22.60 -8.45
N ASN A 1040 -18.57 21.91 -8.58
CA ASN A 1040 -19.28 21.30 -7.46
C ASN A 1040 -18.58 20.06 -6.88
N VAL A 1041 -17.71 19.40 -7.65
CA VAL A 1041 -16.92 18.22 -7.20
C VAL A 1041 -15.52 18.62 -6.72
N LYS A 1042 -14.87 19.61 -7.36
CA LYS A 1042 -13.49 20.06 -7.04
C LYS A 1042 -13.34 20.67 -5.64
N ARG A 1043 -14.47 20.97 -4.96
CA ARG A 1043 -14.57 21.48 -3.59
C ARG A 1043 -14.78 20.40 -2.52
N LEU A 1044 -14.90 19.14 -2.92
CA LEU A 1044 -15.30 18.04 -2.05
C LEU A 1044 -14.19 17.00 -1.89
N MET A 1045 -14.28 16.14 -0.88
CA MET A 1045 -13.36 15.01 -0.67
C MET A 1045 -13.72 13.80 -1.55
N PHE A 1046 -14.02 14.01 -2.84
CA PHE A 1046 -14.51 13.00 -3.79
C PHE A 1046 -13.58 11.77 -3.93
N TYR A 1047 -12.29 11.95 -3.66
CA TYR A 1047 -11.24 10.93 -3.64
C TYR A 1047 -11.40 9.87 -2.52
N CYS A 1048 -12.24 10.13 -1.50
CA CYS A 1048 -12.36 9.29 -0.30
C CYS A 1048 -13.00 7.90 -0.45
#